data_AF-A0AB34IW55-F1
#
_entry.id   AF-A0AB34IW55-F1
#
_cell.length_a   1.000
_cell.length_b   1.000
_cell.length_c   1.000
_cell.angle_alpha   90.00
_cell.angle_beta   90.00
_cell.angle_gamma   90.00
#
_symmetry.space_group_name_H-M   'P 1'
#
loop_
_entity.id
_entity.type
_entity.pdbx_description
1 polymer ?
#
loop_
_entity_poly.entity_id
_entity_poly.type
_entity_poly.pdbx_seq_one_letter_code
_entity_poly.pdbx_strand_id
1 'polypeptide(L)'
;MEEFLGVYHYKELAGVQALQLDESSEQRDMFFTISAQAAWKAFDPAMKVVVEKVKPFKGGLLPGDEPGAPVPVTSVGVVLVTDEDYADLPMFVKLATGAKVKEQDKMVWQVVEHPVRYGFVAGSRHRCYQNAGIPVYTKRHEPGEACRRKTNRRKGALAGGGKSDVSIRSWLLAYETPAPPPPPHARVPAVPFASAASLAAPGDNAAIAVLPLPAGAVLQRAGGDLTLPLDIPEGHRLAVRALQAGELLTSWGEPFGRALRPIPPGEWLRNAKTLEELKRRRVARLPPHPNFEDYVRPCALSREAFVAGARVPLLRADAAFDGFLRAGGRGVGTRNHGVLLCVSSRANALARALERRLRAAARFVARGGFDGVVAMPHSEDGGAAVAERSGAALNQDKLVRTLLGLLLHPNVGAALVLQTEEDVPAAAAAGGVDFDAIRRAAAEEGRAEELAALAPQVLTLRLEDFEADLLHAEAQLEAWPDILSAQSRVRCSCAHLAVAQQCGGSDAFSGTHSNPLLAAACKRLIEAGGTALLAETDELIGAEQYVLQSVRDYETAARFLETVSRFRGYAGAHGASAEGNPSGGNVYRGLYNIALKSLGAAMKRHPSVRLEHVLEYSQRLPAVSGGEGGELPYGRGVQGAGYCFMDSPGNDLESIAGQVASGCNVIYFSTGNGSITNFPFVPTIKVVSTSKRFQLMERDMDVDAGAFSAEDDGAAESLFQLTLEVASGVRTKGESSGQYQLQIWRDWLHPNPTSDPSPRARSACRDKSTPTGVPLKLAPLAASVASALDDAVYLGLPPPPGSSHHAASSPLMTEWVCLLLPTSLCSSEVARAVAAKLQGELGRAGSVRFVSLPHTEGCGVSDATLGARTLLGHVRAPAVAHAVLLEHGCEKTHNDYFAAEMRALSIRPDAFGWVSLQGDGGIANAEARIRGYFEARLGASADRRAAPLGRLGLALIAHAAPIADELALFFARLAALFARDGRVVLAADSPLLSHPIFLEAALAERPRTTLAFGERAEHCGLHVMEAPSGRWVETASGLGASGVHLMLAWRPATSPAPPGHPMVPMLTMNVHSGNDTIPSWTDIALPETEPSAWMGIVLRRLSETASGDYVPCAMRQTNLDFQLPRGGSCSL
;
A
#
# COMPACT_ATOMS: atom_id res chain seq x y z
N MET A 1 39.09 5.51 -33.16
CA MET A 1 38.86 6.44 -34.28
C MET A 1 38.07 7.61 -33.74
N GLU A 2 38.79 8.52 -33.11
CA GLU A 2 38.35 9.90 -32.90
C GLU A 2 38.42 10.65 -34.25
N GLU A 3 37.61 11.70 -34.38
CA GLU A 3 37.61 12.73 -35.43
C GLU A 3 37.34 12.28 -36.89
N PHE A 4 36.13 12.57 -37.39
CA PHE A 4 35.91 13.41 -38.59
C PHE A 4 34.42 13.77 -38.75
N LEU A 5 34.04 14.86 -38.07
CA LEU A 5 33.09 15.94 -38.41
C LEU A 5 31.97 15.73 -39.45
N GLY A 6 30.76 16.19 -39.10
CA GLY A 6 29.75 16.58 -40.09
C GLY A 6 28.35 16.91 -39.55
N VAL A 7 28.20 18.11 -38.98
CA VAL A 7 26.96 18.76 -38.50
C VAL A 7 25.79 18.67 -39.50
N TYR A 8 24.56 18.35 -39.03
CA TYR A 8 23.32 19.04 -39.43
C TYR A 8 22.25 18.94 -38.33
N HIS A 9 21.78 20.11 -37.89
CA HIS A 9 20.69 20.35 -36.94
C HIS A 9 19.32 19.90 -37.49
N TYR A 10 18.52 19.23 -36.68
CA TYR A 10 17.07 19.11 -36.91
C TYR A 10 16.33 20.28 -36.25
N LYS A 11 15.70 21.12 -37.07
CA LYS A 11 14.64 22.07 -36.70
C LYS A 11 13.30 21.50 -37.16
N GLU A 12 12.31 21.64 -36.28
CA GLU A 12 10.88 21.82 -36.55
C GLU A 12 10.11 20.71 -37.31
N LEU A 13 9.35 19.91 -36.55
CA LEU A 13 8.13 19.26 -37.03
C LEU A 13 6.93 19.99 -36.41
N ALA A 14 6.37 20.93 -37.18
CA ALA A 14 5.03 21.46 -36.99
C ALA A 14 4.10 20.84 -38.05
N GLY A 15 2.91 20.42 -37.65
CA GLY A 15 1.80 20.16 -38.58
C GLY A 15 1.40 18.70 -38.73
N VAL A 16 0.82 18.12 -37.67
CA VAL A 16 -0.13 17.01 -37.84
C VAL A 16 -1.51 17.64 -38.03
N GLN A 17 -2.07 17.54 -39.24
CA GLN A 17 -3.51 17.62 -39.45
C GLN A 17 -4.02 16.31 -40.05
N ALA A 18 -4.82 15.64 -39.21
CA ALA A 18 -5.99 14.82 -39.51
C ALA A 18 -5.89 13.72 -40.58
N LEU A 19 -5.93 12.47 -40.11
CA LEU A 19 -6.70 11.41 -40.76
C LEU A 19 -7.48 10.65 -39.69
N GLN A 20 -8.80 10.68 -39.86
CA GLN A 20 -9.79 9.93 -39.10
C GLN A 20 -9.53 8.41 -39.27
N LEU A 21 -9.63 7.70 -38.15
CA LEU A 21 -9.59 6.24 -38.08
C LEU A 21 -10.93 5.65 -38.49
N ASP A 22 -10.88 4.53 -39.21
CA ASP A 22 -11.95 3.52 -39.20
C ASP A 22 -11.32 2.13 -38.99
N GLU A 23 -11.98 1.31 -38.19
CA GLU A 23 -11.38 0.26 -37.33
C GLU A 23 -11.13 -1.09 -38.03
N SER A 24 -9.95 -1.70 -37.88
CA SER A 24 -9.75 -3.17 -37.75
C SER A 24 -8.27 -3.59 -37.52
N SER A 25 -8.08 -4.77 -36.93
CA SER A 25 -6.80 -5.37 -36.50
C SER A 25 -5.84 -5.83 -37.61
N GLU A 26 -6.11 -5.52 -38.89
CA GLU A 26 -5.21 -5.81 -40.02
C GLU A 26 -4.19 -4.68 -40.32
N GLN A 27 -4.34 -3.48 -39.73
CA GLN A 27 -3.47 -2.34 -40.06
C GLN A 27 -2.14 -2.25 -39.27
N ARG A 28 -1.93 -3.05 -38.22
CA ARG A 28 -0.66 -3.05 -37.45
C ARG A 28 0.45 -3.90 -38.09
N ASP A 29 0.14 -5.02 -38.75
CA ASP A 29 1.13 -5.83 -39.46
C ASP A 29 1.56 -5.18 -40.80
N MET A 30 0.70 -4.32 -41.38
CA MET A 30 0.95 -3.65 -42.66
C MET A 30 1.90 -2.43 -42.53
N PHE A 31 1.86 -1.72 -41.40
CA PHE A 31 2.70 -0.53 -41.17
C PHE A 31 4.19 -0.87 -40.97
N PHE A 32 4.49 -2.01 -40.33
CA PHE A 32 5.87 -2.52 -40.20
C PHE A 32 6.43 -3.00 -41.54
N THR A 33 5.57 -3.56 -42.40
CA THR A 33 5.97 -4.11 -43.72
C THR A 33 6.27 -3.00 -44.73
N ILE A 34 5.46 -1.93 -44.79
CA ILE A 34 5.66 -0.81 -45.73
C ILE A 34 6.91 0.03 -45.36
N SER A 35 7.18 0.20 -44.06
CA SER A 35 8.34 0.98 -43.60
C SER A 35 9.67 0.28 -43.89
N ALA A 36 9.72 -1.06 -43.83
CA ALA A 36 10.90 -1.83 -44.23
C ALA A 36 11.09 -1.86 -45.76
N GLN A 37 10.00 -1.94 -46.53
CA GLN A 37 10.06 -2.00 -48.00
C GLN A 37 10.53 -0.67 -48.63
N ALA A 38 10.14 0.47 -48.03
CA ALA A 38 10.57 1.80 -48.46
C ALA A 38 12.05 2.09 -48.12
N ALA A 39 12.54 1.60 -46.98
CA ALA A 39 13.93 1.79 -46.54
C ALA A 39 14.95 1.01 -47.39
N TRP A 40 14.59 -0.17 -47.91
CA TRP A 40 15.52 -1.03 -48.66
C TRP A 40 15.49 -0.84 -50.19
N LYS A 41 14.36 -0.41 -50.78
CA LYS A 41 14.32 0.03 -52.20
C LYS A 41 15.13 1.30 -52.47
N ALA A 42 15.47 2.05 -51.42
CA ALA A 42 16.40 3.17 -51.50
C ALA A 42 17.87 2.72 -51.66
N PHE A 43 18.19 1.44 -51.39
CA PHE A 43 19.55 0.88 -51.45
C PHE A 43 19.82 0.01 -52.71
N ASP A 44 18.81 -0.65 -53.28
CA ASP A 44 18.90 -1.31 -54.60
C ASP A 44 17.51 -1.36 -55.30
N PRO A 45 17.33 -0.72 -56.47
CA PRO A 45 16.04 -0.67 -57.16
C PRO A 45 15.57 -2.01 -57.77
N ALA A 46 16.44 -3.00 -57.94
CA ALA A 46 16.13 -4.25 -58.66
C ALA A 46 15.66 -5.41 -57.77
N MET A 47 15.73 -5.29 -56.44
CA MET A 47 15.33 -6.34 -55.50
C MET A 47 13.81 -6.51 -55.39
N LYS A 48 13.31 -7.75 -55.48
CA LYS A 48 11.94 -8.13 -55.10
C LYS A 48 11.95 -8.85 -53.75
N VAL A 49 11.08 -8.40 -52.83
CA VAL A 49 10.91 -8.98 -51.49
C VAL A 49 9.59 -9.74 -51.43
N VAL A 50 9.61 -11.02 -51.04
CA VAL A 50 8.42 -11.84 -50.76
C VAL A 50 8.49 -12.29 -49.29
N VAL A 51 7.39 -12.15 -48.53
CA VAL A 51 7.32 -12.46 -47.10
C VAL A 51 6.36 -13.63 -46.87
N GLU A 52 6.81 -14.71 -46.24
CA GLU A 52 5.96 -15.82 -45.76
C GLU A 52 6.09 -16.03 -44.23
N LYS A 53 4.99 -16.31 -43.53
CA LYS A 53 4.93 -16.56 -42.07
C LYS A 53 5.17 -18.05 -41.77
N VAL A 54 6.28 -18.40 -41.11
CA VAL A 54 6.63 -19.79 -40.70
C VAL A 54 6.68 -19.91 -39.16
N LYS A 55 6.16 -21.00 -38.57
CA LYS A 55 6.31 -21.38 -37.14
C LYS A 55 7.38 -22.47 -36.97
N PRO A 56 8.29 -22.44 -35.97
CA PRO A 56 9.18 -23.58 -35.69
C PRO A 56 8.74 -24.49 -34.53
N PHE A 57 9.15 -25.75 -34.65
CA PHE A 57 8.79 -26.98 -33.91
C PHE A 57 10.00 -27.52 -33.09
N LYS A 58 9.83 -28.46 -32.14
CA LYS A 58 10.88 -29.05 -31.27
C LYS A 58 11.32 -30.48 -31.70
N GLY A 59 12.64 -30.70 -31.88
CA GLY A 59 13.44 -31.83 -31.32
C GLY A 59 13.86 -33.05 -32.18
N GLY A 60 15.18 -33.39 -32.19
CA GLY A 60 15.77 -34.71 -32.52
C GLY A 60 17.28 -34.68 -32.91
N LEU A 61 18.16 -35.54 -32.35
CA LEU A 61 19.65 -35.46 -32.34
C LEU A 61 20.40 -36.74 -32.86
N LEU A 62 21.70 -36.54 -33.23
CA LEU A 62 22.94 -37.40 -33.21
C LEU A 62 23.59 -37.74 -34.58
N PRO A 63 24.94 -37.98 -34.71
CA PRO A 63 26.07 -37.82 -33.76
C PRO A 63 27.33 -37.06 -34.31
N GLY A 64 28.22 -36.58 -33.42
CA GLY A 64 29.65 -36.32 -33.71
C GLY A 64 30.20 -34.94 -33.34
N ASP A 65 31.02 -34.91 -32.29
CA ASP A 65 31.97 -33.88 -31.82
C ASP A 65 31.45 -32.54 -31.21
N GLU A 66 31.74 -32.37 -29.90
CA GLU A 66 31.54 -31.17 -29.05
C GLU A 66 32.59 -30.04 -29.35
N PRO A 67 32.48 -28.79 -28.81
CA PRO A 67 31.49 -28.24 -27.87
C PRO A 67 30.86 -26.87 -28.28
N GLY A 68 29.59 -26.63 -27.91
CA GLY A 68 28.98 -25.28 -27.92
C GLY A 68 27.45 -25.28 -27.96
N ALA A 69 26.80 -25.08 -26.80
CA ALA A 69 25.34 -25.10 -26.63
C ALA A 69 24.67 -23.69 -26.87
N PRO A 70 23.33 -23.62 -27.08
CA PRO A 70 22.65 -22.70 -28.00
C PRO A 70 21.80 -21.58 -27.35
N VAL A 71 21.34 -20.60 -28.15
CA VAL A 71 20.20 -19.71 -27.86
C VAL A 71 19.24 -19.69 -29.07
N PRO A 72 17.92 -19.94 -28.93
CA PRO A 72 16.96 -19.78 -30.01
C PRO A 72 16.47 -18.32 -30.11
N VAL A 73 16.79 -17.71 -31.25
CA VAL A 73 16.22 -16.45 -31.76
C VAL A 73 14.89 -16.76 -32.44
N THR A 74 13.85 -15.94 -32.23
CA THR A 74 12.65 -15.90 -33.08
C THR A 74 13.08 -15.38 -34.44
N SER A 75 13.34 -16.27 -35.40
CA SER A 75 13.74 -15.90 -36.76
C SER A 75 12.51 -15.53 -37.60
N VAL A 76 12.50 -14.31 -38.13
CA VAL A 76 11.77 -13.99 -39.36
C VAL A 76 12.67 -14.44 -40.50
N GLY A 77 12.27 -15.49 -41.22
CA GLY A 77 12.96 -15.88 -42.44
C GLY A 77 12.62 -14.89 -43.56
N VAL A 78 13.54 -14.01 -43.91
CA VAL A 78 13.50 -13.27 -45.17
C VAL A 78 14.36 -14.07 -46.16
N VAL A 79 13.74 -14.66 -47.18
CA VAL A 79 14.48 -15.31 -48.25
C VAL A 79 14.81 -14.24 -49.30
N LEU A 80 16.09 -13.94 -49.46
CA LEU A 80 16.60 -13.13 -50.57
C LEU A 80 16.94 -14.08 -51.71
N VAL A 81 16.28 -13.92 -52.86
CA VAL A 81 16.59 -14.70 -54.06
C VAL A 81 17.14 -13.74 -55.11
N THR A 82 18.37 -13.98 -55.55
CA THR A 82 18.93 -13.38 -56.77
C THR A 82 18.56 -14.28 -57.95
N ASP A 83 18.10 -13.69 -59.05
CA ASP A 83 17.85 -14.40 -60.31
C ASP A 83 19.17 -14.95 -60.86
N GLU A 84 19.48 -16.21 -60.55
CA GLU A 84 20.07 -17.20 -61.46
C GLU A 84 20.00 -18.59 -60.77
N ASP A 85 19.41 -19.54 -61.49
CA ASP A 85 19.17 -20.96 -61.15
C ASP A 85 17.98 -21.31 -60.21
N TYR A 86 16.78 -21.10 -60.76
CA TYR A 86 15.53 -21.78 -60.39
C TYR A 86 15.41 -23.12 -61.16
N ALA A 87 15.99 -24.20 -60.65
CA ALA A 87 15.60 -25.56 -61.04
C ALA A 87 15.98 -26.56 -59.93
N ASP A 88 15.04 -27.43 -59.58
CA ASP A 88 15.16 -28.58 -58.66
C ASP A 88 14.96 -28.32 -57.17
N LEU A 89 13.69 -28.36 -56.73
CA LEU A 89 13.14 -29.50 -55.99
C LEU A 89 11.76 -29.16 -55.41
N PRO A 90 10.94 -30.18 -55.10
CA PRO A 90 9.53 -30.12 -55.38
C PRO A 90 8.69 -30.21 -54.10
N MET A 91 7.43 -29.82 -54.29
CA MET A 91 6.26 -30.24 -53.50
C MET A 91 6.13 -29.68 -52.09
N PHE A 92 4.93 -29.42 -51.58
CA PHE A 92 3.56 -29.46 -52.11
C PHE A 92 2.77 -28.71 -51.04
N VAL A 93 1.90 -27.80 -51.47
CA VAL A 93 0.72 -27.44 -50.67
C VAL A 93 -0.44 -28.17 -51.29
N LYS A 94 -1.12 -29.01 -50.51
CA LYS A 94 -2.54 -29.27 -50.75
C LYS A 94 -3.30 -29.39 -49.44
N LEU A 95 -4.01 -28.29 -49.18
CA LEU A 95 -5.24 -28.18 -48.42
C LEU A 95 -6.20 -29.32 -48.75
N ALA A 96 -6.79 -29.92 -47.73
CA ALA A 96 -7.94 -30.79 -47.90
C ALA A 96 -9.22 -29.93 -48.01
N THR A 97 -9.75 -29.79 -49.23
CA THR A 97 -11.18 -29.53 -49.45
C THR A 97 -11.85 -30.84 -49.88
N GLY A 98 -12.98 -31.14 -49.26
CA GLY A 98 -13.48 -32.49 -49.09
C GLY A 98 -14.00 -33.22 -50.33
N ALA A 99 -13.94 -34.56 -50.26
CA ALA A 99 -14.92 -35.47 -50.84
C ALA A 99 -14.75 -36.90 -50.29
N LYS A 100 -15.87 -37.44 -49.77
CA LYS A 100 -16.33 -38.85 -49.68
C LYS A 100 -15.36 -40.02 -49.34
N VAL A 101 -15.63 -40.60 -48.16
CA VAL A 101 -15.85 -42.04 -47.83
C VAL A 101 -14.86 -43.09 -48.35
N LYS A 102 -14.15 -43.77 -47.43
CA LYS A 102 -14.32 -45.22 -47.16
C LYS A 102 -13.76 -45.60 -45.78
N GLU A 103 -14.51 -46.47 -45.11
CA GLU A 103 -14.24 -47.07 -43.81
C GLU A 103 -12.89 -47.78 -43.77
N GLN A 104 -12.16 -47.62 -42.66
CA GLN A 104 -11.71 -48.73 -41.80
C GLN A 104 -11.11 -48.18 -40.50
N ASP A 105 -11.38 -48.90 -39.42
CA ASP A 105 -10.89 -48.76 -38.04
C ASP A 105 -11.46 -47.64 -37.16
N LYS A 106 -12.43 -48.06 -36.35
CA LYS A 106 -12.96 -47.36 -35.18
C LYS A 106 -11.89 -47.29 -34.09
N MET A 107 -11.67 -46.11 -33.51
CA MET A 107 -11.45 -45.99 -32.07
C MET A 107 -12.04 -44.71 -31.48
N VAL A 108 -12.57 -44.91 -30.29
CA VAL A 108 -13.40 -44.05 -29.46
C VAL A 108 -12.52 -43.07 -28.70
N TRP A 109 -12.85 -41.77 -28.69
CA TRP A 109 -12.27 -40.83 -27.74
C TRP A 109 -13.07 -40.87 -26.44
N GLN A 110 -12.47 -41.44 -25.40
CA GLN A 110 -12.93 -41.33 -24.02
C GLN A 110 -12.00 -40.35 -23.31
N VAL A 111 -12.57 -39.24 -22.82
CA VAL A 111 -11.90 -38.28 -21.95
C VAL A 111 -11.77 -38.92 -20.56
N VAL A 112 -10.54 -39.06 -20.07
CA VAL A 112 -10.25 -39.35 -18.67
C VAL A 112 -9.13 -38.43 -18.21
N GLU A 113 -9.47 -37.58 -17.26
CA GLU A 113 -8.59 -36.74 -16.46
C GLU A 113 -7.75 -37.61 -15.51
N HIS A 114 -6.45 -37.35 -15.39
CA HIS A 114 -5.76 -37.43 -14.09
C HIS A 114 -4.50 -36.53 -14.07
N PRO A 115 -4.18 -35.94 -12.90
CA PRO A 115 -3.15 -34.92 -12.73
C PRO A 115 -1.78 -35.55 -12.43
N VAL A 116 -0.71 -34.96 -12.97
CA VAL A 116 0.68 -35.34 -12.63
C VAL A 116 1.28 -34.29 -11.70
N ARG A 117 1.63 -34.76 -10.49
CA ARG A 117 2.53 -34.12 -9.52
C ARG A 117 3.97 -34.15 -10.05
N TYR A 118 4.73 -33.09 -9.87
CA TYR A 118 6.19 -33.14 -9.96
C TYR A 118 6.83 -32.65 -8.66
N GLY A 119 7.51 -33.58 -8.00
CA GLY A 119 8.59 -33.31 -7.04
C GLY A 119 9.92 -33.66 -7.72
N PHE A 120 10.95 -32.85 -7.45
CA PHE A 120 12.31 -33.07 -7.91
C PHE A 120 13.09 -33.92 -6.90
N VAL A 121 13.69 -35.04 -7.31
CA VAL A 121 14.98 -35.53 -6.78
C VAL A 121 15.76 -36.31 -7.85
N ALA A 122 17.07 -36.08 -7.81
CA ALA A 122 18.20 -36.63 -8.56
C ALA A 122 18.14 -38.10 -9.01
N GLY A 123 18.74 -38.36 -10.18
CA GLY A 123 18.83 -39.68 -10.79
C GLY A 123 19.96 -40.55 -10.23
N SER A 124 19.65 -41.84 -10.06
CA SER A 124 20.62 -42.93 -10.19
C SER A 124 19.91 -44.23 -10.60
N ARG A 125 20.68 -45.15 -11.15
CA ARG A 125 20.31 -46.16 -12.16
C ARG A 125 19.63 -47.44 -11.61
N HIS A 126 18.90 -48.10 -12.52
CA HIS A 126 18.82 -49.56 -12.78
C HIS A 126 17.65 -50.45 -12.26
N ARG A 127 17.05 -51.10 -13.28
CA ARG A 127 16.58 -52.51 -13.44
C ARG A 127 15.21 -52.98 -12.89
N CYS A 128 14.53 -53.66 -13.82
CA CYS A 128 13.31 -54.47 -13.71
C CYS A 128 13.40 -55.59 -12.66
N TYR A 129 12.27 -55.99 -12.07
CA TYR A 129 11.62 -57.31 -12.26
C TYR A 129 10.32 -57.45 -11.42
N GLN A 130 9.26 -57.93 -12.09
CA GLN A 130 8.19 -58.87 -11.70
C GLN A 130 7.36 -58.76 -10.39
N ASN A 131 6.03 -58.63 -10.61
CA ASN A 131 4.90 -59.46 -10.16
C ASN A 131 4.94 -60.17 -8.78
N ALA A 132 3.84 -60.05 -8.01
CA ALA A 132 2.77 -61.08 -7.89
C ALA A 132 1.85 -60.88 -6.65
N GLY A 133 0.57 -61.27 -6.80
CA GLY A 133 -0.36 -61.64 -5.70
C GLY A 133 -1.70 -60.86 -5.69
N ILE A 134 -2.72 -61.16 -6.52
CA ILE A 134 -3.76 -62.23 -6.39
C ILE A 134 -4.70 -61.99 -5.16
N PRO A 135 -6.04 -62.27 -5.14
CA PRO A 135 -6.96 -62.86 -6.13
C PRO A 135 -8.31 -62.14 -6.40
N VAL A 136 -8.96 -62.69 -7.43
CA VAL A 136 -10.27 -62.45 -8.05
C VAL A 136 -11.41 -63.24 -7.37
N TYR A 137 -12.67 -62.81 -7.60
CA TYR A 137 -13.93 -63.56 -7.92
C TYR A 137 -15.17 -62.98 -7.19
N THR A 138 -16.37 -62.78 -7.76
CA THR A 138 -17.07 -63.45 -8.89
C THR A 138 -18.29 -62.63 -9.37
N LYS A 139 -18.49 -62.53 -10.70
CA LYS A 139 -19.71 -62.80 -11.55
C LYS A 139 -21.13 -62.47 -11.00
N ARG A 140 -22.16 -62.03 -11.75
CA ARG A 140 -22.61 -62.17 -13.17
C ARG A 140 -23.92 -61.31 -13.29
N HIS A 141 -24.35 -60.70 -14.40
CA HIS A 141 -25.00 -61.29 -15.60
C HIS A 141 -25.35 -60.16 -16.62
N GLU A 142 -25.18 -60.43 -17.92
CA GLU A 142 -25.73 -59.68 -19.08
C GLU A 142 -27.05 -60.35 -19.60
N PRO A 143 -27.62 -60.03 -20.80
CA PRO A 143 -28.34 -58.82 -21.27
C PRO A 143 -29.73 -59.16 -21.90
N GLY A 144 -30.51 -58.18 -22.40
CA GLY A 144 -31.74 -58.47 -23.19
C GLY A 144 -32.50 -57.27 -23.76
N GLU A 145 -33.01 -57.42 -24.99
CA GLU A 145 -33.41 -56.40 -25.99
C GLU A 145 -34.81 -55.75 -25.91
N ALA A 146 -34.90 -54.56 -26.53
CA ALA A 146 -35.90 -54.02 -27.48
C ALA A 146 -37.42 -53.88 -27.18
N CYS A 147 -37.85 -52.61 -27.20
CA CYS A 147 -38.86 -51.98 -28.09
C CYS A 147 -40.31 -52.52 -28.18
N ARG A 148 -41.31 -51.63 -27.90
CA ARG A 148 -42.49 -51.38 -28.78
C ARG A 148 -43.41 -50.20 -28.36
N ARG A 149 -43.75 -49.37 -29.38
CA ARG A 149 -45.03 -48.66 -29.70
C ARG A 149 -45.46 -47.41 -28.90
N LYS A 150 -45.61 -46.22 -29.55
CA LYS A 150 -46.78 -45.65 -30.33
C LYS A 150 -47.99 -45.33 -29.41
N THR A 151 -48.73 -44.20 -29.42
CA THR A 151 -49.04 -43.15 -30.43
C THR A 151 -49.94 -42.04 -29.81
N ASN A 152 -49.74 -40.78 -30.22
CA ASN A 152 -50.72 -39.74 -30.66
C ASN A 152 -52.10 -39.55 -29.96
N ARG A 153 -52.43 -38.32 -29.48
CA ARG A 153 -53.29 -37.27 -30.15
C ARG A 153 -53.84 -36.16 -29.22
N ARG A 154 -54.07 -34.99 -29.85
CA ARG A 154 -54.90 -33.77 -29.53
C ARG A 154 -54.11 -32.57 -28.97
N LYS A 155 -53.77 -31.52 -29.75
CA LYS A 155 -54.54 -30.44 -30.43
C LYS A 155 -55.33 -29.51 -29.49
N GLY A 156 -54.88 -28.25 -29.44
CA GLY A 156 -55.62 -27.04 -29.05
C GLY A 156 -54.74 -25.81 -29.33
N ALA A 157 -55.12 -25.02 -30.33
CA ALA A 157 -54.41 -23.83 -30.82
C ALA A 157 -54.98 -22.56 -30.17
N LEU A 158 -54.18 -21.48 -30.11
CA LEU A 158 -54.59 -20.09 -30.40
C LEU A 158 -53.33 -19.20 -30.52
N ALA A 159 -53.44 -18.19 -31.37
CA ALA A 159 -52.37 -17.47 -32.05
C ALA A 159 -52.15 -16.03 -31.52
N GLY A 160 -51.06 -15.41 -31.99
CA GLY A 160 -50.74 -13.97 -31.89
C GLY A 160 -49.70 -13.68 -30.80
N GLY A 161 -48.61 -12.95 -30.99
CA GLY A 161 -48.20 -12.05 -32.06
C GLY A 161 -47.43 -10.90 -31.40
N GLY A 162 -46.15 -10.72 -31.77
CA GLY A 162 -45.45 -9.43 -31.73
C GLY A 162 -44.94 -8.89 -30.38
N LYS A 163 -43.68 -8.43 -30.46
CA LYS A 163 -43.00 -7.40 -29.63
C LYS A 163 -42.40 -7.86 -28.29
N SER A 164 -41.09 -8.07 -28.35
CA SER A 164 -40.17 -8.06 -27.21
C SER A 164 -39.94 -6.62 -26.75
N ASP A 165 -40.67 -6.19 -25.73
CA ASP A 165 -40.23 -5.15 -24.79
C ASP A 165 -39.52 -5.85 -23.64
N VAL A 166 -38.18 -5.81 -23.63
CA VAL A 166 -37.39 -6.20 -22.46
C VAL A 166 -36.95 -4.91 -21.79
N SER A 167 -37.78 -4.42 -20.87
CA SER A 167 -37.40 -3.34 -19.98
C SER A 167 -36.29 -3.82 -19.04
N ILE A 168 -35.17 -3.11 -19.07
CA ILE A 168 -34.07 -3.19 -18.09
C ILE A 168 -34.60 -2.71 -16.73
N ARG A 169 -35.20 -3.60 -15.95
CA ARG A 169 -35.48 -3.44 -14.51
C ARG A 169 -35.61 -4.81 -13.83
N SER A 170 -34.48 -5.46 -13.58
CA SER A 170 -34.31 -6.43 -12.46
C SER A 170 -32.89 -7.01 -12.44
N TRP A 171 -31.92 -6.23 -11.96
CA TRP A 171 -30.61 -6.73 -11.48
C TRP A 171 -30.20 -6.07 -10.15
N LEU A 172 -31.18 -5.55 -9.42
CA LEU A 172 -31.07 -5.07 -8.05
C LEU A 172 -32.28 -5.62 -7.30
N LEU A 173 -32.03 -6.31 -6.18
CA LEU A 173 -32.96 -7.08 -5.32
C LEU A 173 -33.15 -8.56 -5.71
N ALA A 174 -32.17 -9.38 -5.34
CA ALA A 174 -32.36 -10.81 -5.11
C ALA A 174 -31.65 -11.24 -3.81
N TYR A 175 -32.07 -10.67 -2.69
CA TYR A 175 -31.94 -11.25 -1.34
C TYR A 175 -33.06 -10.69 -0.47
N GLU A 176 -34.29 -11.11 -0.73
CA GLU A 176 -35.39 -11.00 0.24
C GLU A 176 -36.57 -11.88 -0.22
N THR A 177 -36.37 -13.19 -0.11
CA THR A 177 -37.44 -14.11 0.28
C THR A 177 -36.82 -15.11 1.26
N PRO A 178 -37.40 -15.33 2.46
CA PRO A 178 -36.92 -16.38 3.32
C PRO A 178 -37.12 -17.70 2.57
N ALA A 179 -36.04 -18.46 2.38
CA ALA A 179 -36.16 -19.83 1.92
C ALA A 179 -37.16 -20.55 2.84
N PRO A 180 -38.09 -21.37 2.32
CA PRO A 180 -38.90 -22.22 3.16
C PRO A 180 -37.97 -23.05 4.06
N PRO A 181 -38.35 -23.31 5.33
CA PRO A 181 -37.50 -24.08 6.23
C PRO A 181 -37.11 -25.40 5.53
N PRO A 182 -35.82 -25.81 5.61
CA PRO A 182 -35.42 -27.09 5.04
C PRO A 182 -36.31 -28.19 5.63
N PRO A 183 -36.68 -29.22 4.84
CA PRO A 183 -37.45 -30.32 5.37
C PRO A 183 -36.74 -30.87 6.61
N PRO A 184 -37.47 -31.17 7.70
CA PRO A 184 -36.85 -31.74 8.88
C PRO A 184 -36.20 -33.06 8.46
N HIS A 185 -34.89 -33.17 8.70
CA HIS A 185 -34.07 -34.37 8.49
C HIS A 185 -33.54 -34.65 7.06
N ALA A 186 -33.07 -33.65 6.33
CA ALA A 186 -31.88 -33.91 5.51
C ALA A 186 -30.73 -34.17 6.50
N ARG A 187 -30.34 -35.44 6.71
CA ARG A 187 -29.20 -35.79 7.58
C ARG A 187 -27.99 -35.02 7.08
N VAL A 188 -27.58 -33.97 7.81
CA VAL A 188 -26.29 -33.33 7.59
C VAL A 188 -25.26 -34.45 7.78
N PRO A 189 -24.45 -34.78 6.76
CA PRO A 189 -23.52 -35.90 6.84
C PRO A 189 -22.59 -35.68 8.03
N ALA A 190 -22.31 -36.76 8.77
CA ALA A 190 -21.32 -36.71 9.83
C ALA A 190 -19.94 -36.46 9.20
N VAL A 191 -19.21 -35.48 9.72
CA VAL A 191 -17.92 -35.05 9.18
C VAL A 191 -16.82 -35.42 10.17
N PRO A 192 -15.70 -36.01 9.72
CA PRO A 192 -14.56 -36.26 10.61
C PRO A 192 -14.07 -34.94 11.23
N PHE A 193 -13.86 -34.92 12.56
CA PHE A 193 -13.45 -33.71 13.28
C PHE A 193 -12.21 -33.06 12.67
N ALA A 194 -11.18 -33.85 12.33
CA ALA A 194 -9.93 -33.35 11.74
C ALA A 194 -10.10 -32.65 10.39
N SER A 195 -11.21 -32.88 9.68
CA SER A 195 -11.53 -32.19 8.42
C SER A 195 -12.39 -30.94 8.61
N ALA A 196 -12.96 -30.74 9.80
CA ALA A 196 -13.92 -29.68 10.10
C ALA A 196 -13.44 -28.69 11.17
N ALA A 197 -12.58 -29.14 12.08
CA ALA A 197 -12.02 -28.33 13.15
C ALA A 197 -10.61 -28.78 13.54
N SER A 198 -9.80 -27.84 14.02
CA SER A 198 -8.43 -28.08 14.49
C SER A 198 -8.23 -27.57 15.91
N LEU A 199 -7.56 -28.36 16.74
CA LEU A 199 -6.99 -27.88 18.00
C LEU A 199 -5.66 -27.16 17.70
N ALA A 200 -5.36 -26.12 18.48
CA ALA A 200 -4.10 -25.40 18.36
C ALA A 200 -2.95 -26.16 19.03
N ALA A 201 -3.21 -26.75 20.21
CA ALA A 201 -2.32 -27.70 20.86
C ALA A 201 -3.12 -28.90 21.43
N PRO A 202 -2.48 -30.07 21.60
CA PRO A 202 -3.07 -31.18 22.34
C PRO A 202 -3.50 -30.74 23.74
N GLY A 203 -4.73 -31.10 24.13
CA GLY A 203 -5.29 -30.77 25.45
C GLY A 203 -6.10 -29.46 25.50
N ASP A 204 -6.08 -28.65 24.44
CA ASP A 204 -6.94 -27.46 24.36
C ASP A 204 -8.43 -27.81 24.41
N ASN A 205 -9.21 -26.95 25.06
CA ASN A 205 -10.66 -27.12 25.17
C ASN A 205 -11.47 -26.32 24.13
N ALA A 206 -10.79 -25.56 23.27
CA ALA A 206 -11.38 -24.82 22.16
C ALA A 206 -10.73 -25.21 20.82
N ALA A 207 -11.55 -25.56 19.81
CA ALA A 207 -11.09 -25.88 18.47
C ALA A 207 -11.52 -24.82 17.45
N ILE A 208 -10.68 -24.55 16.46
CA ILE A 208 -10.93 -23.62 15.34
C ILE A 208 -11.69 -24.38 14.25
N ALA A 209 -12.83 -23.86 13.79
CA ALA A 209 -13.51 -24.38 12.60
C ALA A 209 -12.69 -24.06 11.35
N VAL A 210 -12.33 -25.07 10.55
CA VAL A 210 -11.51 -24.89 9.33
C VAL A 210 -12.34 -24.66 8.07
N LEU A 211 -13.66 -24.75 8.20
CA LEU A 211 -14.65 -24.41 7.17
C LEU A 211 -15.95 -23.94 7.84
N PRO A 212 -16.89 -23.31 7.11
CA PRO A 212 -18.19 -22.95 7.67
C PRO A 212 -18.99 -24.20 8.08
N LEU A 213 -19.39 -24.29 9.36
CA LEU A 213 -20.09 -25.45 9.89
C LEU A 213 -21.58 -25.12 10.13
N PRO A 214 -22.53 -25.82 9.50
CA PRO A 214 -23.95 -25.54 9.69
C PRO A 214 -24.49 -26.13 11.01
N ALA A 215 -25.54 -25.52 11.54
CA ALA A 215 -26.32 -26.05 12.67
C ALA A 215 -26.83 -27.47 12.36
N GLY A 216 -26.73 -28.36 13.35
CA GLY A 216 -27.07 -29.77 13.22
C GLY A 216 -25.96 -30.64 12.63
N ALA A 217 -24.82 -30.07 12.21
CA ALA A 217 -23.67 -30.87 11.81
C ALA A 217 -23.16 -31.74 12.97
N VAL A 218 -22.72 -32.96 12.65
CA VAL A 218 -22.17 -33.92 13.61
C VAL A 218 -20.69 -34.12 13.29
N LEU A 219 -19.81 -33.73 14.21
CA LEU A 219 -18.36 -33.89 14.09
C LEU A 219 -17.91 -35.16 14.79
N GLN A 220 -17.38 -36.12 14.02
CA GLN A 220 -16.96 -37.44 14.52
C GLN A 220 -15.56 -37.38 15.11
N ARG A 221 -15.39 -37.86 16.34
CA ARG A 221 -14.09 -37.90 17.04
C ARG A 221 -14.00 -39.06 18.03
N ALA A 222 -12.78 -39.44 18.39
CA ALA A 222 -12.51 -40.54 19.33
C ALA A 222 -13.13 -40.35 20.73
N GLY A 223 -13.40 -39.10 21.14
CA GLY A 223 -14.03 -38.75 22.43
C GLY A 223 -15.55 -38.56 22.39
N GLY A 224 -16.23 -39.07 21.35
CA GLY A 224 -17.68 -38.96 21.16
C GLY A 224 -18.10 -37.79 20.26
N ASP A 225 -19.15 -38.00 19.49
CA ASP A 225 -19.62 -37.07 18.46
C ASP A 225 -20.04 -35.71 19.04
N LEU A 226 -19.71 -34.63 18.33
CA LEU A 226 -20.12 -33.26 18.66
C LEU A 226 -21.23 -32.82 17.72
N THR A 227 -22.43 -32.55 18.25
CA THR A 227 -23.53 -31.97 17.47
C THR A 227 -23.53 -30.46 17.64
N LEU A 228 -23.50 -29.71 16.54
CA LEU A 228 -23.44 -28.26 16.58
C LEU A 228 -24.85 -27.67 16.74
N PRO A 229 -25.11 -26.84 17.77
CA PRO A 229 -26.43 -26.25 17.99
C PRO A 229 -26.70 -25.05 17.06
N LEU A 230 -25.66 -24.46 16.46
CA LEU A 230 -25.70 -23.22 15.71
C LEU A 230 -24.73 -23.29 14.52
N ASP A 231 -24.95 -22.42 13.55
CA ASP A 231 -23.98 -22.17 12.48
C ASP A 231 -22.69 -21.57 13.10
N ILE A 232 -21.53 -22.11 12.73
CA ILE A 232 -20.21 -21.65 13.18
C ILE A 232 -19.43 -21.19 11.95
N PRO A 233 -19.07 -19.90 11.82
CA PRO A 233 -18.26 -19.44 10.71
C PRO A 233 -16.85 -20.04 10.71
N GLU A 234 -16.23 -20.11 9.54
CA GLU A 234 -14.81 -20.48 9.39
C GLU A 234 -13.91 -19.57 10.25
N GLY A 235 -12.89 -20.16 10.89
CA GLY A 235 -11.97 -19.48 11.80
C GLY A 235 -12.52 -19.29 13.23
N HIS A 236 -13.83 -19.40 13.44
CA HIS A 236 -14.44 -19.27 14.77
C HIS A 236 -14.29 -20.57 15.57
N ARG A 237 -14.41 -20.47 16.89
CA ARG A 237 -14.07 -21.55 17.82
C ARG A 237 -15.27 -22.24 18.44
N LEU A 238 -15.18 -23.55 18.61
CA LEU A 238 -16.16 -24.36 19.34
C LEU A 238 -15.55 -25.01 20.58
N ALA A 239 -16.36 -25.22 21.61
CA ALA A 239 -15.97 -25.99 22.78
C ALA A 239 -15.85 -27.49 22.41
N VAL A 240 -14.73 -28.14 22.71
CA VAL A 240 -14.58 -29.59 22.46
C VAL A 240 -15.01 -30.45 23.65
N ARG A 241 -15.27 -29.85 24.81
CA ARG A 241 -15.79 -30.55 26.00
C ARG A 241 -16.71 -29.62 26.78
N ALA A 242 -17.41 -30.17 27.76
CA ALA A 242 -18.20 -29.37 28.68
C ALA A 242 -17.27 -28.49 29.52
N LEU A 243 -17.67 -27.23 29.71
CA LEU A 243 -17.01 -26.24 30.56
C LEU A 243 -17.99 -25.74 31.62
N GLN A 244 -17.52 -25.55 32.84
CA GLN A 244 -18.30 -24.96 33.93
C GLN A 244 -18.18 -23.43 33.94
N ALA A 245 -19.10 -22.75 34.62
CA ALA A 245 -18.97 -21.32 34.87
C ALA A 245 -17.67 -21.03 35.65
N GLY A 246 -16.93 -20.00 35.24
CA GLY A 246 -15.64 -19.62 35.82
C GLY A 246 -14.44 -20.42 35.30
N GLU A 247 -14.66 -21.49 34.50
CA GLU A 247 -13.60 -22.30 33.92
C GLU A 247 -12.87 -21.57 32.79
N LEU A 248 -11.57 -21.83 32.63
CA LEU A 248 -10.73 -21.18 31.62
C LEU A 248 -10.87 -21.86 30.26
N LEU A 249 -10.99 -21.05 29.21
CA LEU A 249 -10.91 -21.49 27.82
C LEU A 249 -9.46 -21.37 27.34
N THR A 250 -8.92 -22.40 26.71
CA THR A 250 -7.50 -22.49 26.34
C THR A 250 -7.28 -22.65 24.84
N SER A 251 -6.19 -22.04 24.36
CA SER A 251 -5.61 -22.24 23.03
C SER A 251 -4.09 -22.18 23.15
N TRP A 252 -3.38 -23.08 22.47
CA TRP A 252 -1.93 -23.29 22.66
C TRP A 252 -1.56 -23.58 24.13
N GLY A 253 -2.44 -24.22 24.89
CA GLY A 253 -2.24 -24.52 26.30
C GLY A 253 -2.39 -23.32 27.25
N GLU A 254 -2.63 -22.12 26.73
CA GLU A 254 -2.78 -20.90 27.52
C GLU A 254 -4.22 -20.36 27.53
N PRO A 255 -4.68 -19.74 28.62
CA PRO A 255 -6.04 -19.26 28.71
C PRO A 255 -6.23 -17.97 27.90
N PHE A 256 -7.34 -17.90 27.16
CA PHE A 256 -7.76 -16.68 26.45
C PHE A 256 -9.09 -16.11 26.98
N GLY A 257 -9.82 -16.86 27.79
CA GLY A 257 -11.11 -16.43 28.30
C GLY A 257 -11.57 -17.23 29.50
N ARG A 258 -12.63 -16.73 30.16
CA ARG A 258 -13.31 -17.38 31.28
C ARG A 258 -14.79 -17.57 30.94
N ALA A 259 -15.31 -18.78 31.14
CA ALA A 259 -16.70 -19.10 30.84
C ALA A 259 -17.63 -18.33 31.79
N LEU A 260 -18.62 -17.63 31.25
CA LEU A 260 -19.62 -16.86 32.02
C LEU A 260 -20.74 -17.76 32.57
N ARG A 261 -20.93 -18.92 31.95
CA ARG A 261 -21.94 -19.92 32.28
C ARG A 261 -21.45 -21.31 31.85
N PRO A 262 -22.13 -22.41 32.22
CA PRO A 262 -21.83 -23.70 31.64
C PRO A 262 -21.92 -23.66 30.10
N ILE A 263 -20.92 -24.23 29.42
CA ILE A 263 -20.83 -24.31 27.95
C ILE A 263 -20.80 -25.80 27.54
N PRO A 264 -21.84 -26.34 26.90
CA PRO A 264 -21.82 -27.70 26.37
C PRO A 264 -20.81 -27.89 25.22
N PRO A 265 -20.33 -29.13 24.99
CA PRO A 265 -19.53 -29.46 23.82
C PRO A 265 -20.24 -29.09 22.50
N GLY A 266 -19.49 -28.64 21.51
CA GLY A 266 -20.00 -28.21 20.21
C GLY A 266 -20.54 -26.78 20.18
N GLU A 267 -20.67 -26.11 21.33
CA GLU A 267 -21.16 -24.73 21.34
C GLU A 267 -20.11 -23.76 20.79
N TRP A 268 -20.55 -22.84 19.93
CA TRP A 268 -19.73 -21.71 19.46
C TRP A 268 -19.34 -20.77 20.59
N LEU A 269 -18.05 -20.53 20.75
CA LEU A 269 -17.45 -19.64 21.74
C LEU A 269 -17.46 -18.19 21.23
N ARG A 270 -17.98 -17.25 22.04
CA ARG A 270 -18.08 -15.82 21.70
C ARG A 270 -18.07 -14.91 22.94
N ASN A 271 -17.32 -13.81 22.84
CA ASN A 271 -17.35 -12.69 23.79
C ASN A 271 -18.23 -11.54 23.26
N ALA A 272 -18.40 -10.49 24.07
CA ALA A 272 -19.20 -9.32 23.71
C ALA A 272 -18.67 -8.62 22.45
N LYS A 273 -17.35 -8.40 22.37
CA LYS A 273 -16.67 -7.76 21.23
C LYS A 273 -16.96 -8.47 19.90
N THR A 274 -16.92 -9.81 19.91
CA THR A 274 -17.22 -10.62 18.73
C THR A 274 -18.66 -10.42 18.25
N LEU A 275 -19.63 -10.43 19.16
CA LEU A 275 -21.04 -10.23 18.80
C LEU A 275 -21.30 -8.82 18.24
N GLU A 276 -20.69 -7.78 18.82
CA GLU A 276 -20.81 -6.41 18.34
C GLU A 276 -20.26 -6.23 16.93
N GLU A 277 -19.06 -6.78 16.66
CA GLU A 277 -18.42 -6.66 15.35
C GLU A 277 -19.19 -7.42 14.26
N LEU A 278 -19.62 -8.65 14.55
CA LEU A 278 -20.43 -9.43 13.62
C LEU A 278 -21.78 -8.76 13.34
N LYS A 279 -22.37 -8.08 14.34
CA LYS A 279 -23.60 -7.30 14.18
C LYS A 279 -23.38 -6.09 13.27
N ARG A 280 -22.27 -5.35 13.42
CA ARG A 280 -21.91 -4.23 12.52
C ARG A 280 -21.78 -4.69 11.06
N ARG A 281 -21.24 -5.88 10.85
CA ARG A 281 -21.11 -6.54 9.53
C ARG A 281 -22.38 -7.26 9.06
N ARG A 282 -23.50 -7.12 9.79
CA ARG A 282 -24.81 -7.69 9.45
C ARG A 282 -24.81 -9.21 9.24
N VAL A 283 -23.99 -9.93 10.01
CA VAL A 283 -24.02 -11.39 10.02
C VAL A 283 -25.36 -11.86 10.59
N ALA A 284 -26.05 -12.74 9.86
CA ALA A 284 -27.37 -13.22 10.25
C ALA A 284 -27.32 -14.23 11.42
N ARG A 285 -28.43 -14.36 12.16
CA ARG A 285 -28.65 -15.40 13.19
C ARG A 285 -27.60 -15.43 14.32
N LEU A 286 -27.20 -14.26 14.80
CA LEU A 286 -26.29 -14.16 15.94
C LEU A 286 -26.99 -14.51 17.26
N PRO A 287 -26.32 -15.28 18.15
CA PRO A 287 -26.79 -15.52 19.51
C PRO A 287 -26.92 -14.20 20.31
N PRO A 288 -27.89 -14.10 21.22
CA PRO A 288 -28.18 -12.83 21.90
C PRO A 288 -27.16 -12.45 22.98
N HIS A 289 -26.41 -13.42 23.53
CA HIS A 289 -25.53 -13.21 24.68
C HIS A 289 -24.15 -13.87 24.48
N PRO A 290 -23.08 -13.25 25.00
CA PRO A 290 -21.76 -13.87 25.08
C PRO A 290 -21.77 -15.07 26.04
N ASN A 291 -20.83 -15.99 25.87
CA ASN A 291 -20.67 -17.15 26.77
C ASN A 291 -19.30 -17.19 27.48
N PHE A 292 -18.37 -16.30 27.11
CA PHE A 292 -17.12 -16.09 27.85
C PHE A 292 -16.75 -14.60 27.91
N GLU A 293 -15.92 -14.25 28.89
CA GLU A 293 -15.25 -12.95 29.01
C GLU A 293 -13.73 -13.09 28.80
N ASP A 294 -13.09 -12.03 28.34
CA ASP A 294 -11.66 -12.04 28.05
C ASP A 294 -10.83 -12.24 29.33
N TYR A 295 -9.83 -13.11 29.24
CA TYR A 295 -8.92 -13.36 30.35
C TYR A 295 -7.51 -13.59 29.81
N VAL A 296 -6.57 -12.80 30.32
CA VAL A 296 -5.13 -12.94 30.08
C VAL A 296 -4.49 -13.30 31.41
N ARG A 297 -3.69 -14.36 31.45
CA ARG A 297 -2.96 -14.70 32.67
C ARG A 297 -1.83 -13.67 32.88
N PRO A 298 -1.75 -13.01 34.05
CA PRO A 298 -0.62 -12.14 34.35
C PRO A 298 0.69 -12.92 34.34
N CYS A 299 1.71 -12.39 33.67
CA CYS A 299 3.04 -12.96 33.69
C CYS A 299 3.83 -12.41 34.88
N ALA A 300 4.47 -13.29 35.65
CA ALA A 300 5.36 -12.92 36.74
C ALA A 300 6.75 -13.54 36.50
N LEU A 301 7.79 -12.72 36.61
CA LEU A 301 9.17 -13.15 36.51
C LEU A 301 9.74 -13.31 37.93
N SER A 302 10.29 -14.49 38.24
CA SER A 302 11.03 -14.74 39.48
C SER A 302 12.49 -14.97 39.14
N ARG A 303 13.40 -14.29 39.85
CA ARG A 303 14.84 -14.45 39.67
C ARG A 303 15.32 -15.81 40.17
N GLU A 304 14.68 -16.33 41.22
CA GLU A 304 15.01 -17.60 41.85
C GLU A 304 14.59 -18.80 41.00
N ALA A 305 13.47 -18.69 40.28
CA ALA A 305 12.95 -19.75 39.41
C ALA A 305 13.44 -19.65 37.95
N PHE A 306 14.23 -18.63 37.60
CA PHE A 306 14.67 -18.40 36.22
C PHE A 306 15.72 -19.43 35.78
N VAL A 307 15.48 -20.05 34.61
CA VAL A 307 16.43 -20.95 33.96
C VAL A 307 16.76 -20.39 32.59
N ALA A 308 18.04 -20.16 32.34
CA ALA A 308 18.53 -19.68 31.05
C ALA A 308 18.29 -20.72 29.95
N GLY A 309 17.75 -20.28 28.82
CA GLY A 309 17.58 -21.08 27.62
C GLY A 309 18.93 -21.40 26.96
N ALA A 310 19.05 -22.60 26.39
CA ALA A 310 20.22 -22.98 25.61
C ALA A 310 20.19 -22.36 24.20
N ARG A 311 21.37 -21.94 23.70
CA ARG A 311 21.50 -21.49 22.31
C ARG A 311 21.36 -22.67 21.36
N VAL A 312 20.72 -22.46 20.23
CA VAL A 312 20.64 -23.48 19.17
C VAL A 312 22.04 -23.71 18.58
N PRO A 313 22.50 -24.97 18.43
CA PRO A 313 23.81 -25.24 17.85
C PRO A 313 23.87 -24.89 16.35
N LEU A 314 25.08 -24.59 15.86
CA LEU A 314 25.33 -24.44 14.43
C LEU A 314 25.33 -25.80 13.74
N LEU A 315 24.21 -26.17 13.12
CA LEU A 315 24.06 -27.43 12.39
C LEU A 315 24.27 -27.28 10.87
N ARG A 316 24.31 -26.05 10.37
CA ARG A 316 24.31 -25.73 8.94
C ARG A 316 25.35 -24.66 8.57
N ALA A 317 26.55 -24.73 9.18
CA ALA A 317 27.59 -23.71 9.04
C ALA A 317 28.10 -23.50 7.59
N ASP A 318 27.77 -24.43 6.70
CA ASP A 318 28.06 -24.47 5.27
C ASP A 318 27.12 -23.62 4.42
N ALA A 319 25.91 -23.34 4.94
CA ALA A 319 24.86 -22.70 4.17
C ALA A 319 25.27 -21.27 3.83
N ALA A 320 25.02 -20.88 2.59
CA ALA A 320 25.49 -19.61 2.04
C ALA A 320 24.54 -19.09 0.96
N PHE A 321 24.68 -17.81 0.65
CA PHE A 321 23.94 -17.08 -0.38
C PHE A 321 24.91 -16.17 -1.16
N ASP A 322 24.51 -15.71 -2.34
CA ASP A 322 25.34 -14.85 -3.17
C ASP A 322 24.98 -13.37 -2.95
N GLY A 323 25.80 -12.65 -2.19
CA GLY A 323 25.52 -11.28 -1.73
C GLY A 323 26.58 -10.26 -2.14
N PHE A 324 26.29 -8.98 -1.90
CA PHE A 324 27.20 -7.86 -2.16
C PHE A 324 27.98 -7.49 -0.90
N LEU A 325 29.30 -7.68 -0.90
CA LEU A 325 30.14 -7.25 0.23
C LEU A 325 30.16 -5.71 0.32
N ARG A 326 30.01 -5.18 1.54
CA ARG A 326 30.11 -3.74 1.80
C ARG A 326 31.35 -3.41 2.61
N ALA A 327 32.00 -2.31 2.24
CA ALA A 327 33.15 -1.77 2.97
C ALA A 327 32.73 -1.20 4.33
N GLY A 328 33.73 -0.91 5.19
CA GLY A 328 33.50 -0.28 6.50
C GLY A 328 32.76 -1.15 7.51
N GLY A 329 32.66 -2.47 7.30
CA GLY A 329 31.96 -3.37 8.22
C GLY A 329 30.43 -3.33 8.12
N ARG A 330 29.88 -2.74 7.06
CA ARG A 330 28.44 -2.61 6.81
C ARG A 330 27.69 -3.92 6.58
N GLY A 331 28.39 -5.04 6.39
CA GLY A 331 27.79 -6.36 6.18
C GLY A 331 27.61 -6.72 4.70
N VAL A 332 26.64 -7.59 4.42
CA VAL A 332 26.40 -8.16 3.08
C VAL A 332 24.99 -7.84 2.59
N GLY A 333 24.89 -7.22 1.42
CA GLY A 333 23.63 -6.89 0.76
C GLY A 333 23.03 -8.06 -0.01
N THR A 334 21.72 -8.24 0.09
CA THR A 334 20.92 -9.12 -0.78
C THR A 334 20.49 -8.40 -2.07
N ARG A 335 20.55 -7.06 -2.07
CA ARG A 335 20.30 -6.17 -3.20
C ARG A 335 21.36 -5.08 -3.27
N ASN A 336 21.36 -4.33 -4.37
CA ASN A 336 22.28 -3.24 -4.64
C ASN A 336 21.53 -2.07 -5.29
N HIS A 337 20.87 -1.30 -4.43
CA HIS A 337 20.08 -0.13 -4.81
C HIS A 337 20.86 1.17 -4.64
N GLY A 338 20.54 2.12 -5.52
CA GLY A 338 20.74 3.53 -5.23
C GLY A 338 19.57 4.05 -4.40
N VAL A 339 19.83 4.80 -3.34
CA VAL A 339 18.77 5.29 -2.43
C VAL A 339 18.72 6.82 -2.38
N LEU A 340 17.51 7.37 -2.56
CA LEU A 340 17.21 8.78 -2.31
C LEU A 340 16.61 8.90 -0.90
N LEU A 341 17.45 9.25 0.07
CA LEU A 341 17.04 9.38 1.47
C LEU A 341 16.54 10.80 1.72
N CYS A 342 15.27 10.94 2.08
CA CYS A 342 14.74 12.22 2.58
C CYS A 342 15.09 12.34 4.06
N VAL A 343 15.64 13.48 4.48
CA VAL A 343 15.83 13.75 5.93
C VAL A 343 14.53 14.21 6.58
N SER A 344 13.69 14.90 5.81
CA SER A 344 12.37 15.36 6.23
C SER A 344 11.35 15.17 5.11
N SER A 345 10.07 15.23 5.49
CA SER A 345 8.95 15.14 4.56
C SER A 345 8.94 16.27 3.52
N ARG A 346 9.68 17.36 3.73
CA ARG A 346 9.79 18.49 2.80
C ARG A 346 10.44 18.08 1.47
N ALA A 347 11.34 17.10 1.49
CA ALA A 347 12.01 16.61 0.29
C ALA A 347 11.21 15.53 -0.48
N ASN A 348 10.07 15.07 0.06
CA ASN A 348 9.30 13.95 -0.49
C ASN A 348 8.87 14.18 -1.95
N ALA A 349 8.35 15.37 -2.26
CA ALA A 349 7.85 15.69 -3.60
C ALA A 349 8.97 15.57 -4.65
N LEU A 350 10.14 16.14 -4.35
CA LEU A 350 11.32 16.08 -5.21
C LEU A 350 11.87 14.66 -5.33
N ALA A 351 12.02 13.93 -4.21
CA ALA A 351 12.53 12.56 -4.23
C ALA A 351 11.63 11.62 -5.07
N ARG A 352 10.31 11.75 -4.93
CA ARG A 352 9.35 10.98 -5.72
C ARG A 352 9.36 11.39 -7.20
N ALA A 353 9.52 12.67 -7.51
CA ALA A 353 9.66 13.15 -8.89
C ALA A 353 10.94 12.62 -9.54
N LEU A 354 12.05 12.68 -8.81
CA LEU A 354 13.35 12.19 -9.25
C LEU A 354 13.30 10.68 -9.51
N GLU A 355 12.79 9.89 -8.59
CA GLU A 355 12.64 8.45 -8.79
C GLU A 355 11.79 8.10 -10.03
N ARG A 356 10.65 8.77 -10.23
CA ARG A 356 9.81 8.56 -11.42
C ARG A 356 10.58 8.84 -12.71
N ARG A 357 11.33 9.95 -12.75
CA ARG A 357 12.12 10.36 -13.91
C ARG A 357 13.24 9.35 -14.20
N LEU A 358 13.94 8.89 -13.16
CA LEU A 358 14.99 7.88 -13.28
C LEU A 358 14.41 6.54 -13.75
N ARG A 359 13.29 6.08 -13.20
CA ARG A 359 12.65 4.82 -13.62
C ARG A 359 12.21 4.82 -15.09
N ALA A 360 11.88 5.99 -15.65
CA ALA A 360 11.56 6.14 -17.07
C ALA A 360 12.81 6.13 -17.98
N ALA A 361 13.99 6.43 -17.43
CA ALA A 361 15.24 6.45 -18.18
C ALA A 361 15.87 5.05 -18.27
N ALA A 362 16.06 4.55 -19.49
CA ALA A 362 16.54 3.20 -19.76
C ALA A 362 17.87 2.82 -19.04
N ARG A 363 18.75 3.80 -18.81
CA ARG A 363 20.03 3.58 -18.11
C ARG A 363 19.88 3.23 -16.62
N PHE A 364 18.78 3.64 -15.99
CA PHE A 364 18.50 3.42 -14.57
C PHE A 364 17.59 2.20 -14.33
N VAL A 365 17.25 1.45 -15.39
CA VAL A 365 16.59 0.16 -15.28
C VAL A 365 17.57 -0.86 -14.70
N ALA A 366 17.07 -1.73 -13.81
CA ALA A 366 17.87 -2.76 -13.16
C ALA A 366 18.65 -3.61 -14.17
N ARG A 367 19.98 -3.70 -14.00
CA ARG A 367 20.89 -4.42 -14.91
C ARG A 367 22.18 -4.79 -14.21
N GLY A 368 22.71 -5.98 -14.50
CA GLY A 368 24.06 -6.42 -14.11
C GLY A 368 24.45 -6.05 -12.68
N GLY A 369 23.79 -6.58 -11.65
CA GLY A 369 24.15 -6.28 -10.25
C GLY A 369 23.65 -4.93 -9.71
N PHE A 370 23.02 -4.07 -10.52
CA PHE A 370 22.30 -2.87 -10.08
C PHE A 370 20.78 -3.12 -10.07
N ASP A 371 20.12 -2.92 -8.92
CA ASP A 371 18.70 -3.23 -8.72
C ASP A 371 17.75 -2.04 -8.97
N GLY A 372 18.30 -0.85 -9.26
CA GLY A 372 17.55 0.38 -9.53
C GLY A 372 17.70 1.45 -8.44
N VAL A 373 17.09 2.61 -8.68
CA VAL A 373 17.02 3.71 -7.69
C VAL A 373 15.64 3.72 -7.02
N VAL A 374 15.62 3.90 -5.70
CA VAL A 374 14.37 4.02 -4.91
C VAL A 374 14.40 5.23 -3.99
N ALA A 375 13.28 5.94 -3.86
CA ALA A 375 13.12 7.00 -2.89
C ALA A 375 12.55 6.48 -1.55
N MET A 376 12.89 7.17 -0.48
CA MET A 376 12.44 6.88 0.88
C MET A 376 11.60 8.02 1.48
N PRO A 377 10.43 8.33 0.89
CA PRO A 377 9.56 9.35 1.44
C PRO A 377 8.96 8.90 2.77
N HIS A 378 8.84 9.81 3.73
CA HIS A 378 8.24 9.55 5.05
C HIS A 378 7.49 10.79 5.59
N SER A 379 6.77 10.65 6.70
CA SER A 379 5.89 11.70 7.24
C SER A 379 6.56 12.72 8.18
N GLU A 380 7.75 12.39 8.69
CA GLU A 380 8.47 13.19 9.70
C GLU A 380 9.08 14.46 9.08
N ASP A 381 8.98 15.64 9.71
CA ASP A 381 9.58 16.92 9.22
C ASP A 381 10.97 17.21 9.79
N GLY A 382 11.62 16.22 10.41
CA GLY A 382 12.88 16.49 11.10
C GLY A 382 12.75 17.35 12.37
N GLY A 383 11.57 17.48 12.97
CA GLY A 383 11.42 17.85 14.38
C GLY A 383 11.56 19.33 14.76
N ALA A 384 12.12 20.19 13.90
CA ALA A 384 12.45 21.59 14.26
C ALA A 384 11.23 22.41 14.76
N ALA A 385 10.11 22.37 14.02
CA ALA A 385 8.91 23.12 14.38
C ALA A 385 8.14 22.53 15.57
N VAL A 386 8.30 21.24 15.84
CA VAL A 386 7.67 20.56 16.98
C VAL A 386 8.48 20.88 18.25
N ALA A 387 9.81 20.78 18.20
CA ALA A 387 10.70 21.13 19.30
C ALA A 387 10.48 22.56 19.82
N GLU A 388 10.29 23.53 18.93
CA GLU A 388 10.00 24.93 19.28
C GLU A 388 8.66 25.12 20.01
N ARG A 389 7.63 24.32 19.67
CA ARG A 389 6.28 24.47 20.24
C ARG A 389 6.04 23.60 21.48
N SER A 390 6.62 22.40 21.54
CA SER A 390 6.37 21.41 22.60
C SER A 390 7.49 21.30 23.64
N GLY A 391 8.68 21.87 23.39
CA GLY A 391 9.84 21.73 24.28
C GLY A 391 10.46 20.32 24.32
N ALA A 392 9.96 19.37 23.51
CA ALA A 392 10.54 18.04 23.32
C ALA A 392 10.12 17.44 21.97
N ALA A 393 11.09 17.02 21.15
CA ALA A 393 10.83 16.23 19.96
C ALA A 393 10.79 14.73 20.34
N LEU A 394 9.64 14.24 20.79
CA LEU A 394 9.47 12.87 21.31
C LEU A 394 9.93 11.77 20.34
N ASN A 395 9.95 12.04 19.03
CA ASN A 395 10.32 11.08 18.00
C ASN A 395 11.70 11.31 17.36
N GLN A 396 12.45 12.33 17.78
CA GLN A 396 13.68 12.73 17.06
C GLN A 396 14.74 11.62 17.08
N ASP A 397 15.00 11.01 18.23
CA ASP A 397 15.98 9.92 18.34
C ASP A 397 15.59 8.70 17.51
N LYS A 398 14.30 8.35 17.49
CA LYS A 398 13.76 7.28 16.66
C LYS A 398 13.94 7.60 15.18
N LEU A 399 13.65 8.83 14.76
CA LEU A 399 13.84 9.28 13.38
C LEU A 399 15.31 9.22 12.97
N VAL A 400 16.22 9.87 13.71
CA VAL A 400 17.65 9.92 13.38
C VAL A 400 18.24 8.52 13.30
N ARG A 401 17.95 7.65 14.28
CA ARG A 401 18.40 6.26 14.29
C ARG A 401 17.86 5.47 13.10
N THR A 402 16.59 5.67 12.77
CA THR A 402 15.97 5.01 11.61
C THR A 402 16.63 5.47 10.32
N LEU A 403 16.81 6.77 10.11
CA LEU A 403 17.49 7.30 8.91
C LEU A 403 18.93 6.81 8.79
N LEU A 404 19.69 6.79 9.89
CA LEU A 404 21.05 6.24 9.93
C LEU A 404 21.06 4.76 9.56
N GLY A 405 20.18 3.96 10.16
CA GLY A 405 20.05 2.53 9.89
C GLY A 405 19.71 2.23 8.43
N LEU A 406 18.74 2.97 7.87
CA LEU A 406 18.33 2.83 6.47
C LEU A 406 19.44 3.26 5.50
N LEU A 407 20.15 4.35 5.79
CA LEU A 407 21.28 4.83 4.99
C LEU A 407 22.42 3.81 4.93
N LEU A 408 22.76 3.22 6.07
CA LEU A 408 23.87 2.27 6.19
C LEU A 408 23.46 0.81 5.91
N HIS A 409 22.19 0.56 5.58
CA HIS A 409 21.68 -0.79 5.34
C HIS A 409 22.45 -1.50 4.21
N PRO A 410 22.85 -2.78 4.34
CA PRO A 410 23.70 -3.46 3.35
C PRO A 410 23.19 -3.47 1.90
N ASN A 411 21.88 -3.32 1.68
CA ASN A 411 21.30 -3.24 0.33
C ASN A 411 21.50 -1.88 -0.37
N VAL A 412 21.98 -0.87 0.34
CA VAL A 412 22.27 0.47 -0.20
C VAL A 412 23.69 0.50 -0.75
N GLY A 413 23.84 0.47 -2.08
CA GLY A 413 25.13 0.55 -2.74
C GLY A 413 25.63 1.98 -2.94
N ALA A 414 24.71 2.93 -3.10
CA ALA A 414 24.98 4.36 -3.18
C ALA A 414 23.78 5.12 -2.59
N ALA A 415 24.02 6.33 -2.08
CA ALA A 415 22.97 7.15 -1.48
C ALA A 415 23.13 8.63 -1.81
N LEU A 416 21.99 9.29 -2.02
CA LEU A 416 21.84 10.74 -2.07
C LEU A 416 20.91 11.14 -0.93
N VAL A 417 21.45 11.90 0.02
CA VAL A 417 20.70 12.49 1.13
C VAL A 417 20.14 13.83 0.68
N LEU A 418 18.82 13.94 0.70
CA LEU A 418 18.07 15.13 0.35
C LEU A 418 17.61 15.81 1.64
N GLN A 419 18.09 17.03 1.86
CA GLN A 419 17.67 17.91 2.94
C GLN A 419 17.32 19.28 2.37
N THR A 420 16.47 20.04 3.03
CA THR A 420 16.15 21.43 2.65
C THR A 420 16.95 22.42 3.49
N GLU A 421 17.03 23.68 3.06
CA GLU A 421 17.63 24.74 3.90
C GLU A 421 16.94 24.88 5.26
N GLU A 422 15.62 24.62 5.33
CA GLU A 422 14.86 24.63 6.61
C GLU A 422 15.21 23.46 7.53
N ASP A 423 15.75 22.37 6.99
CA ASP A 423 16.18 21.21 7.81
C ASP A 423 17.53 21.49 8.48
N VAL A 424 18.36 22.35 7.87
CA VAL A 424 19.70 22.71 8.35
C VAL A 424 19.56 23.84 9.39
N PRO A 425 19.83 23.58 10.68
CA PRO A 425 19.64 24.59 11.71
C PRO A 425 20.56 25.80 11.49
N ALA A 426 20.01 27.01 11.48
CA ALA A 426 20.82 28.22 11.61
C ALA A 426 21.48 28.21 13.00
N ALA A 427 22.80 27.94 13.05
CA ALA A 427 23.69 27.96 14.22
C ALA A 427 23.03 27.74 15.61
N ALA A 428 23.25 26.56 16.21
CA ALA A 428 23.01 26.26 17.63
C ALA A 428 21.53 26.25 18.13
N ALA A 429 20.53 26.15 17.26
CA ALA A 429 19.18 25.78 17.68
C ALA A 429 19.06 24.24 17.78
N ALA A 430 19.02 23.72 19.01
CA ALA A 430 18.79 22.31 19.29
C ALA A 430 17.35 21.92 18.90
N GLY A 431 17.17 21.08 17.86
CA GLY A 431 15.86 20.49 17.57
C GLY A 431 15.58 20.02 16.13
N GLY A 432 16.44 20.32 15.15
CA GLY A 432 16.29 19.85 13.76
C GLY A 432 16.99 18.52 13.48
N VAL A 433 16.55 17.81 12.43
CA VAL A 433 17.22 16.64 11.85
C VAL A 433 17.75 17.02 10.49
N ASP A 434 19.08 17.01 10.36
CA ASP A 434 19.85 17.22 9.14
C ASP A 434 20.84 16.05 8.95
N PHE A 435 21.62 16.08 7.87
CA PHE A 435 22.67 15.07 7.68
C PHE A 435 23.74 15.10 8.80
N ASP A 436 23.98 16.26 9.41
CA ASP A 436 24.92 16.38 10.53
C ASP A 436 24.42 15.67 11.80
N ALA A 437 23.11 15.63 12.04
CA ALA A 437 22.51 14.82 13.09
C ALA A 437 22.73 13.32 12.83
N ILE A 438 22.58 12.87 11.58
CA ILE A 438 22.89 11.49 11.17
C ILE A 438 24.38 11.19 11.38
N ARG A 439 25.29 12.11 11.03
CA ARG A 439 26.73 11.96 11.23
C ARG A 439 27.12 11.89 12.71
N ARG A 440 26.51 12.71 13.57
CA ARG A 440 26.70 12.66 15.03
C ARG A 440 26.22 11.33 15.59
N ALA A 441 25.01 10.90 15.23
CA ALA A 441 24.49 9.60 15.64
C ALA A 441 25.39 8.45 15.15
N ALA A 442 25.93 8.53 13.92
CA ALA A 442 26.89 7.55 13.42
C ALA A 442 28.17 7.51 14.28
N ALA A 443 28.68 8.65 14.75
CA ALA A 443 29.84 8.69 15.63
C ALA A 443 29.53 8.13 17.03
N GLU A 444 28.39 8.51 17.61
CA GLU A 444 27.92 8.05 18.91
C GLU A 444 27.65 6.53 18.94
N GLU A 445 27.14 5.98 17.85
CA GLU A 445 26.92 4.53 17.69
C GLU A 445 28.17 3.76 17.23
N GLY A 446 29.31 4.43 17.03
CA GLY A 446 30.57 3.78 16.58
C GLY A 446 30.54 3.31 15.12
N ARG A 447 29.73 3.94 14.28
CA ARG A 447 29.48 3.63 12.85
C ARG A 447 30.03 4.68 11.88
N ALA A 448 30.92 5.55 12.34
CA ALA A 448 31.52 6.59 11.50
C ALA A 448 32.29 6.00 10.29
N GLU A 449 32.96 4.85 10.48
CA GLU A 449 33.66 4.14 9.40
C GLU A 449 32.70 3.58 8.35
N GLU A 450 31.53 3.04 8.77
CA GLU A 450 30.48 2.57 7.86
C GLU A 450 29.96 3.73 6.98
N LEU A 451 29.74 4.91 7.58
CA LEU A 451 29.28 6.11 6.89
C LEU A 451 30.34 6.65 5.93
N ALA A 452 31.60 6.70 6.37
CA ALA A 452 32.73 7.11 5.53
C ALA A 452 32.94 6.16 4.33
N ALA A 453 32.74 4.86 4.52
CA ALA A 453 32.84 3.86 3.47
C ALA A 453 31.70 3.94 2.44
N LEU A 454 30.49 4.34 2.85
CA LEU A 454 29.40 4.65 1.91
C LEU A 454 29.67 5.93 1.13
N ALA A 455 30.22 6.95 1.82
CA ALA A 455 30.40 8.30 1.29
C ALA A 455 29.13 8.84 0.60
N PRO A 456 27.99 8.96 1.33
CA PRO A 456 26.75 9.42 0.73
C PRO A 456 26.91 10.84 0.18
N GLN A 457 26.33 11.08 -0.99
CA GLN A 457 26.22 12.42 -1.53
C GLN A 457 25.14 13.16 -0.73
N VAL A 458 25.33 14.45 -0.47
CA VAL A 458 24.38 15.27 0.29
C VAL A 458 24.02 16.48 -0.56
N LEU A 459 22.72 16.68 -0.77
CA LEU A 459 22.20 17.83 -1.50
C LEU A 459 21.26 18.62 -0.60
N THR A 460 21.62 19.88 -0.35
CA THR A 460 20.75 20.86 0.29
C THR A 460 19.91 21.54 -0.78
N LEU A 461 18.61 21.31 -0.72
CA LEU A 461 17.59 21.82 -1.63
C LEU A 461 17.13 23.20 -1.14
N ARG A 462 17.17 24.18 -2.04
CA ARG A 462 16.61 25.52 -1.77
C ARG A 462 15.11 25.54 -2.04
N LEU A 463 14.67 24.68 -2.96
CA LEU A 463 13.32 24.58 -3.49
C LEU A 463 12.83 25.91 -4.09
N GLU A 464 13.68 26.88 -4.37
CA GLU A 464 13.34 28.13 -5.08
C GLU A 464 13.01 27.89 -6.56
N ASP A 465 13.54 26.82 -7.14
CA ASP A 465 13.20 26.33 -8.48
C ASP A 465 13.21 24.80 -8.44
N PHE A 466 12.00 24.22 -8.45
CA PHE A 466 11.82 22.78 -8.33
C PHE A 466 12.47 22.00 -9.47
N GLU A 467 12.39 22.49 -10.71
CA GLU A 467 12.96 21.81 -11.87
C GLU A 467 14.49 21.92 -11.88
N ALA A 468 15.04 23.07 -11.50
CA ALA A 468 16.48 23.24 -11.38
C ALA A 468 17.06 22.32 -10.28
N ASP A 469 16.41 22.25 -9.12
CA ASP A 469 16.82 21.35 -8.04
C ASP A 469 16.67 19.87 -8.44
N LEU A 470 15.62 19.53 -9.20
CA LEU A 470 15.42 18.18 -9.74
C LEU A 470 16.53 17.78 -10.72
N LEU A 471 16.88 18.66 -11.65
CA LEU A 471 17.97 18.44 -12.62
C LEU A 471 19.33 18.37 -11.93
N HIS A 472 19.56 19.22 -10.93
CA HIS A 472 20.78 19.16 -10.12
C HIS A 472 20.87 17.83 -9.38
N ALA A 473 19.80 17.39 -8.73
CA ALA A 473 19.75 16.10 -8.06
C ALA A 473 19.96 14.93 -9.04
N GLU A 474 19.41 14.98 -10.25
CA GLU A 474 19.64 13.95 -11.27
C GLU A 474 21.10 13.87 -11.72
N ALA A 475 21.76 15.02 -11.91
CA ALA A 475 23.16 15.07 -12.33
C ALA A 475 24.10 14.35 -11.35
N GLN A 476 23.80 14.41 -10.04
CA GLN A 476 24.54 13.72 -8.98
C GLN A 476 24.51 12.18 -9.11
N LEU A 477 23.53 11.64 -9.83
CA LEU A 477 23.27 10.20 -9.94
C LEU A 477 23.78 9.57 -11.23
N GLU A 478 24.34 10.38 -12.15
CA GLU A 478 24.70 9.95 -13.51
C GLU A 478 25.61 8.72 -13.53
N ALA A 479 26.59 8.65 -12.63
CA ALA A 479 27.55 7.55 -12.57
C ALA A 479 27.03 6.29 -11.84
N TRP A 480 25.88 6.37 -11.15
CA TRP A 480 25.40 5.27 -10.30
C TRP A 480 25.14 3.96 -11.05
N PRO A 481 24.50 3.95 -12.23
CA PRO A 481 24.25 2.70 -12.94
C PRO A 481 25.55 1.93 -13.23
N ASP A 482 26.63 2.62 -13.58
CA ASP A 482 27.90 2.00 -13.96
C ASP A 482 28.69 1.56 -12.72
N ILE A 483 28.73 2.41 -11.67
CA ILE A 483 29.37 2.07 -10.39
C ILE A 483 28.70 0.85 -9.74
N LEU A 484 27.37 0.83 -9.70
CA LEU A 484 26.62 -0.23 -9.02
C LEU A 484 26.60 -1.51 -9.86
N SER A 485 26.54 -1.40 -11.19
CA SER A 485 26.56 -2.60 -12.04
C SER A 485 27.92 -3.29 -12.14
N ALA A 486 29.01 -2.59 -11.83
CA ALA A 486 30.33 -3.19 -11.72
C ALA A 486 30.49 -4.07 -10.46
N GLN A 487 29.59 -3.96 -9.48
CA GLN A 487 29.63 -4.76 -8.26
C GLN A 487 29.03 -6.13 -8.52
N SER A 488 29.77 -7.18 -8.16
CA SER A 488 29.34 -8.57 -8.33
C SER A 488 28.97 -9.21 -7.00
N ARG A 489 28.01 -10.12 -7.06
CA ARG A 489 27.68 -10.98 -5.92
C ARG A 489 28.82 -11.97 -5.67
N VAL A 490 29.06 -12.29 -4.41
CA VAL A 490 30.00 -13.32 -3.97
C VAL A 490 29.34 -14.23 -2.95
N ARG A 491 29.83 -15.46 -2.87
CA ARG A 491 29.32 -16.46 -1.94
C ARG A 491 29.63 -16.07 -0.50
N CYS A 492 28.61 -15.89 0.32
CA CYS A 492 28.70 -15.41 1.71
C CYS A 492 27.98 -16.35 2.68
N SER A 493 28.53 -16.51 3.89
CA SER A 493 27.88 -17.23 4.99
C SER A 493 26.49 -16.68 5.32
N CYS A 494 25.55 -17.57 5.67
CA CYS A 494 24.21 -17.19 6.16
C CYS A 494 24.22 -16.36 7.44
N ALA A 495 25.33 -16.26 8.16
CA ALA A 495 25.44 -15.38 9.32
C ALA A 495 25.21 -13.90 9.01
N HIS A 496 25.35 -13.50 7.75
CA HIS A 496 25.04 -12.14 7.27
C HIS A 496 23.59 -11.97 6.79
N LEU A 497 22.76 -13.00 6.90
CA LEU A 497 21.32 -12.89 6.66
C LEU A 497 20.59 -12.59 7.95
N ALA A 498 19.80 -11.53 7.92
CA ALA A 498 18.90 -11.12 8.99
C ALA A 498 17.48 -11.02 8.42
N VAL A 499 16.60 -11.88 8.91
CA VAL A 499 15.20 -11.95 8.50
C VAL A 499 14.33 -11.14 9.46
N ALA A 500 13.66 -10.11 8.93
CA ALA A 500 12.57 -9.44 9.61
C ALA A 500 11.31 -10.32 9.55
N GLN A 501 10.69 -10.58 10.70
CA GLN A 501 9.41 -11.29 10.77
C GLN A 501 8.30 -10.30 11.08
N GLN A 502 7.31 -10.19 10.18
CA GLN A 502 6.19 -9.28 10.32
C GLN A 502 4.85 -9.95 10.04
N CYS A 503 3.80 -9.57 10.77
CA CYS A 503 2.41 -9.90 10.43
C CYS A 503 1.71 -8.73 9.73
N GLY A 504 0.82 -9.04 8.78
CA GLY A 504 -0.14 -8.07 8.25
C GLY A 504 -1.55 -8.34 8.76
N GLY A 505 -2.47 -8.65 7.84
CA GLY A 505 -3.84 -9.05 8.20
C GLY A 505 -3.92 -10.47 8.78
N SER A 506 -3.69 -10.62 10.09
CA SER A 506 -3.77 -11.91 10.80
C SER A 506 -5.19 -12.48 10.84
N ASP A 507 -5.30 -13.80 10.78
CA ASP A 507 -6.52 -14.57 10.93
C ASP A 507 -6.33 -15.72 11.95
N ALA A 508 -7.38 -16.50 12.19
CA ALA A 508 -7.32 -17.64 13.11
C ALA A 508 -6.29 -18.72 12.69
N PHE A 509 -5.90 -18.78 11.41
CA PHE A 509 -4.98 -19.78 10.86
C PHE A 509 -3.52 -19.33 10.89
N SER A 510 -3.27 -18.03 11.06
CA SER A 510 -1.93 -17.45 11.07
C SER A 510 -1.04 -18.10 12.14
N GLY A 511 -1.59 -18.29 13.35
CA GLY A 511 -0.89 -18.94 14.46
C GLY A 511 -0.80 -20.47 14.37
N THR A 512 -1.48 -21.11 13.41
CA THR A 512 -1.46 -22.57 13.22
C THR A 512 -0.76 -23.01 11.94
N HIS A 513 -0.55 -22.12 10.97
CA HIS A 513 0.07 -22.43 9.67
C HIS A 513 1.28 -21.52 9.39
N SER A 514 1.02 -20.27 9.00
CA SER A 514 2.09 -19.38 8.50
C SER A 514 3.14 -19.06 9.56
N ASN A 515 2.75 -18.71 10.79
CA ASN A 515 3.70 -18.30 11.83
C ASN A 515 4.59 -19.47 12.30
N PRO A 516 4.05 -20.69 12.56
CA PRO A 516 4.89 -21.86 12.79
C PRO A 516 5.85 -22.18 11.63
N LEU A 517 5.41 -22.04 10.37
CA LEU A 517 6.28 -22.24 9.20
C LEU A 517 7.44 -21.23 9.18
N LEU A 518 7.15 -19.94 9.45
CA LEU A 518 8.19 -18.91 9.58
C LEU A 518 9.17 -19.27 10.70
N ALA A 519 8.67 -19.65 11.88
CA ALA A 519 9.50 -20.03 13.01
C ALA A 519 10.43 -21.22 12.70
N ALA A 520 9.91 -22.25 12.00
CA ALA A 520 10.69 -23.42 11.62
C ALA A 520 11.75 -23.10 10.55
N ALA A 521 11.47 -22.19 9.62
CA ALA A 521 12.45 -21.69 8.65
C ALA A 521 13.50 -20.78 9.32
N CYS A 522 13.10 -19.90 10.24
CA CYS A 522 14.02 -19.06 11.02
C CYS A 522 14.91 -19.89 11.95
N LYS A 523 14.41 -20.99 12.52
CA LYS A 523 15.25 -21.94 13.27
C LYS A 523 16.39 -22.49 12.39
N ARG A 524 16.10 -22.90 11.15
CA ARG A 524 17.11 -23.38 10.19
C ARG A 524 18.13 -22.29 9.84
N LEU A 525 17.65 -21.06 9.68
CA LEU A 525 18.53 -19.91 9.47
C LEU A 525 19.46 -19.69 10.67
N ILE A 526 18.96 -19.80 11.89
CA ILE A 526 19.76 -19.66 13.12
C ILE A 526 20.76 -20.83 13.26
N GLU A 527 20.37 -22.05 12.88
CA GLU A 527 21.29 -23.21 12.78
C GLU A 527 22.39 -22.99 11.73
N ALA A 528 22.14 -22.15 10.72
CA ALA A 528 23.12 -21.68 9.74
C ALA A 528 23.89 -20.43 10.18
N GLY A 529 23.66 -19.95 11.41
CA GLY A 529 24.30 -18.79 11.99
C GLY A 529 23.63 -17.45 11.71
N GLY A 530 22.51 -17.40 10.97
CA GLY A 530 21.79 -16.16 10.67
C GLY A 530 20.99 -15.59 11.84
N THR A 531 20.24 -14.53 11.55
CA THR A 531 19.42 -13.79 12.53
C THR A 531 17.96 -13.76 12.13
N ALA A 532 17.07 -13.88 13.12
CA ALA A 532 15.64 -13.62 12.96
C ALA A 532 15.21 -12.53 13.94
N LEU A 533 14.55 -11.49 13.46
CA LEU A 533 14.07 -10.35 14.24
C LEU A 533 12.55 -10.32 14.22
N LEU A 534 11.93 -10.57 15.37
CA LEU A 534 10.51 -10.27 15.59
C LEU A 534 10.36 -8.85 16.16
N ALA A 535 9.25 -8.20 15.87
CA ALA A 535 8.89 -6.92 16.47
C ALA A 535 7.43 -6.98 16.96
N GLU A 536 6.62 -5.92 16.80
CA GLU A 536 5.18 -5.93 17.10
C GLU A 536 4.86 -6.08 18.60
N THR A 537 5.31 -5.16 19.44
CA THR A 537 5.17 -5.23 20.91
C THR A 537 3.72 -5.40 21.37
N ASP A 538 2.77 -4.71 20.75
CA ASP A 538 1.34 -4.87 21.05
C ASP A 538 0.80 -6.24 20.65
N GLU A 539 1.37 -6.89 19.63
CA GLU A 539 1.00 -8.25 19.24
C GLU A 539 1.66 -9.33 20.11
N LEU A 540 2.40 -8.99 21.16
CA LEU A 540 2.91 -9.95 22.15
C LEU A 540 2.31 -9.78 23.54
N ILE A 541 1.41 -8.80 23.71
CA ILE A 541 0.69 -8.58 24.96
C ILE A 541 -0.22 -9.78 25.25
N GLY A 542 -0.02 -10.46 26.37
CA GLY A 542 -0.73 -11.70 26.71
C GLY A 542 -0.07 -12.97 26.20
N ALA A 543 1.07 -12.89 25.50
CA ALA A 543 1.89 -14.03 25.12
C ALA A 543 3.26 -14.04 25.84
N GLU A 544 3.42 -13.23 26.88
CA GLU A 544 4.69 -13.06 27.60
C GLU A 544 5.19 -14.40 28.14
N GLN A 545 4.30 -15.25 28.65
CA GLN A 545 4.67 -16.58 29.15
C GLN A 545 5.31 -17.44 28.05
N TYR A 546 4.77 -17.45 26.84
CA TYR A 546 5.32 -18.21 25.72
C TYR A 546 6.70 -17.68 25.33
N VAL A 547 6.89 -16.35 25.24
CA VAL A 547 8.19 -15.75 24.91
C VAL A 547 9.24 -16.09 25.97
N LEU A 548 8.86 -16.05 27.24
CA LEU A 548 9.75 -16.26 28.37
C LEU A 548 10.09 -17.73 28.66
N GLN A 549 9.51 -18.70 27.93
CA GLN A 549 9.85 -20.13 28.06
C GLN A 549 11.33 -20.44 27.75
N SER A 550 11.98 -19.62 26.92
CA SER A 550 13.39 -19.79 26.59
C SER A 550 14.03 -18.44 26.28
N VAL A 551 14.84 -17.93 27.21
CA VAL A 551 15.49 -16.61 27.13
C VAL A 551 16.94 -16.74 27.57
N ARG A 552 17.85 -15.97 26.98
CA ARG A 552 19.29 -16.03 27.26
C ARG A 552 19.63 -15.87 28.75
N ASP A 553 19.08 -14.84 29.39
CA ASP A 553 19.34 -14.48 30.78
C ASP A 553 18.15 -13.72 31.39
N TYR A 554 18.20 -13.51 32.70
CA TYR A 554 17.15 -12.83 33.45
C TYR A 554 16.97 -11.38 32.98
N GLU A 555 18.07 -10.71 32.68
CA GLU A 555 18.11 -9.30 32.27
C GLU A 555 17.39 -9.10 30.94
N THR A 556 17.55 -10.02 29.99
CA THR A 556 16.82 -10.02 28.71
C THR A 556 15.33 -10.27 28.92
N ALA A 557 14.97 -11.18 29.84
CA ALA A 557 13.58 -11.43 30.21
C ALA A 557 12.93 -10.19 30.86
N ALA A 558 13.64 -9.54 31.77
CA ALA A 558 13.19 -8.31 32.43
C ALA A 558 13.03 -7.17 31.41
N ARG A 559 13.99 -6.99 30.50
CA ARG A 559 13.92 -5.98 29.44
C ARG A 559 12.74 -6.21 28.48
N PHE A 560 12.41 -7.46 28.17
CA PHE A 560 11.22 -7.79 27.38
C PHE A 560 9.94 -7.33 28.09
N LEU A 561 9.78 -7.66 29.36
CA LEU A 561 8.60 -7.24 30.15
C LEU A 561 8.54 -5.71 30.33
N GLU A 562 9.68 -5.05 30.52
CA GLU A 562 9.77 -3.60 30.57
C GLU A 562 9.32 -2.96 29.25
N THR A 563 9.76 -3.52 28.12
CA THR A 563 9.37 -3.06 26.78
C THR A 563 7.85 -3.15 26.59
N VAL A 564 7.24 -4.28 26.97
CA VAL A 564 5.78 -4.44 26.94
C VAL A 564 5.08 -3.41 27.85
N SER A 565 5.60 -3.17 29.05
CA SER A 565 5.06 -2.18 29.99
C SER A 565 5.14 -0.75 29.43
N ARG A 566 6.30 -0.38 28.86
CA ARG A 566 6.52 0.92 28.23
C ARG A 566 5.59 1.14 27.05
N PHE A 567 5.36 0.11 26.24
CA PHE A 567 4.42 0.18 25.12
C PHE A 567 2.98 0.39 25.60
N ARG A 568 2.53 -0.28 26.68
CA ARG A 568 1.21 -0.01 27.29
C ARG A 568 1.09 1.45 27.72
N GLY A 569 2.15 2.02 28.32
CA GLY A 569 2.23 3.44 28.66
C GLY A 569 2.13 4.36 27.44
N TYR A 570 2.87 4.05 26.37
CA TYR A 570 2.81 4.76 25.10
C TYR A 570 1.39 4.77 24.51
N ALA A 571 0.73 3.60 24.43
CA ALA A 571 -0.63 3.49 23.92
C ALA A 571 -1.62 4.33 24.77
N GLY A 572 -1.50 4.25 26.09
CA GLY A 572 -2.31 5.04 27.04
C GLY A 572 -2.14 6.55 26.86
N ALA A 573 -0.91 7.02 26.64
CA ALA A 573 -0.63 8.43 26.37
C ALA A 573 -1.27 8.93 25.06
N HIS A 574 -1.53 8.03 24.11
CA HIS A 574 -2.20 8.30 22.83
C HIS A 574 -3.72 8.06 22.89
N GLY A 575 -4.31 7.89 24.08
CA GLY A 575 -5.75 7.67 24.24
C GLY A 575 -6.24 6.28 23.82
N ALA A 576 -5.32 5.33 23.64
CA ALA A 576 -5.62 3.95 23.28
C ALA A 576 -5.24 2.97 24.41
N SER A 577 -5.76 1.75 24.35
CA SER A 577 -5.25 0.63 25.14
C SER A 577 -4.60 -0.36 24.17
N ALA A 578 -3.43 -0.87 24.55
CA ALA A 578 -2.73 -1.86 23.74
C ALA A 578 -3.52 -3.17 23.65
N GLU A 579 -4.30 -3.51 24.68
CA GLU A 579 -5.28 -4.60 24.72
C GLU A 579 -6.51 -4.37 23.81
N GLY A 580 -6.65 -3.17 23.23
CA GLY A 580 -7.70 -2.85 22.25
C GLY A 580 -7.56 -3.60 20.91
N ASN A 581 -6.35 -4.04 20.57
CA ASN A 581 -6.06 -4.99 19.48
C ASN A 581 -6.59 -6.38 19.91
N PRO A 582 -7.29 -7.22 19.09
CA PRO A 582 -7.50 -7.24 17.63
C PRO A 582 -8.39 -6.15 17.04
N SER A 583 -8.19 -5.84 15.75
CA SER A 583 -9.10 -5.01 14.94
C SER A 583 -10.43 -5.72 14.64
N GLY A 584 -11.46 -4.98 14.20
CA GLY A 584 -12.74 -5.57 13.80
C GLY A 584 -12.62 -6.62 12.69
N GLY A 585 -11.71 -6.40 11.73
CA GLY A 585 -11.42 -7.38 10.67
C GLY A 585 -10.82 -8.69 11.19
N ASN A 586 -9.98 -8.64 12.24
CA ASN A 586 -9.43 -9.83 12.87
C ASN A 586 -10.50 -10.58 13.70
N VAL A 587 -11.34 -9.84 14.43
CA VAL A 587 -12.46 -10.39 15.21
C VAL A 587 -13.45 -11.12 14.30
N TYR A 588 -13.79 -10.53 13.15
CA TYR A 588 -14.61 -11.17 12.13
C TYR A 588 -14.08 -12.54 11.69
N ARG A 589 -12.75 -12.74 11.73
CA ARG A 589 -12.05 -13.97 11.30
C ARG A 589 -11.59 -14.87 12.44
N GLY A 590 -12.17 -14.73 13.63
CA GLY A 590 -11.99 -15.69 14.73
C GLY A 590 -10.87 -15.36 15.72
N LEU A 591 -10.27 -14.16 15.64
CA LEU A 591 -9.36 -13.65 16.67
C LEU A 591 -10.14 -12.78 17.66
N TYR A 592 -10.67 -13.38 18.72
CA TYR A 592 -11.66 -12.73 19.60
C TYR A 592 -11.11 -11.64 20.51
N ASN A 593 -9.84 -11.77 20.92
CA ASN A 593 -9.21 -10.90 21.90
C ASN A 593 -7.68 -10.91 21.76
N ILE A 594 -7.01 -10.09 22.57
CA ILE A 594 -5.57 -9.90 22.50
C ILE A 594 -4.79 -11.19 22.78
N ALA A 595 -5.22 -12.01 23.75
CA ALA A 595 -4.55 -13.29 24.06
C ALA A 595 -4.44 -14.21 22.84
N LEU A 596 -5.55 -14.44 22.12
CA LEU A 596 -5.53 -15.31 20.94
C LEU A 596 -4.63 -14.77 19.84
N LYS A 597 -4.69 -13.45 19.60
CA LYS A 597 -3.85 -12.80 18.59
C LYS A 597 -2.38 -12.92 18.97
N SER A 598 -2.04 -12.62 20.21
CA SER A 598 -0.66 -12.59 20.67
C SER A 598 -0.03 -13.97 20.77
N LEU A 599 -0.77 -14.98 21.23
CA LEU A 599 -0.30 -16.36 21.21
C LEU A 599 0.01 -16.80 19.78
N GLY A 600 -0.88 -16.48 18.83
CA GLY A 600 -0.66 -16.76 17.42
C GLY A 600 0.55 -16.02 16.84
N ALA A 601 0.77 -14.76 17.20
CA ALA A 601 1.94 -13.97 16.77
C ALA A 601 3.25 -14.51 17.38
N ALA A 602 3.22 -14.92 18.64
CA ALA A 602 4.37 -15.49 19.34
C ALA A 602 4.85 -16.82 18.73
N MET A 603 3.97 -17.54 18.01
CA MET A 603 4.35 -18.74 17.24
C MET A 603 5.38 -18.48 16.13
N LYS A 604 5.75 -17.21 15.84
CA LYS A 604 6.91 -16.85 15.00
C LYS A 604 8.27 -17.08 15.69
N ARG A 605 8.27 -17.45 16.98
CA ARG A 605 9.43 -18.03 17.69
C ARG A 605 9.27 -19.53 17.78
N HIS A 606 10.25 -20.27 17.28
CA HIS A 606 10.27 -21.73 17.47
C HIS A 606 10.55 -22.04 18.96
N PRO A 607 9.86 -23.01 19.59
CA PRO A 607 10.03 -23.29 21.02
C PRO A 607 11.47 -23.56 21.46
N SER A 608 12.26 -24.25 20.62
CA SER A 608 13.68 -24.57 20.88
C SER A 608 14.65 -23.39 20.69
N VAL A 609 14.18 -22.24 20.18
CA VAL A 609 15.01 -21.07 19.90
C VAL A 609 14.83 -20.06 21.03
N ARG A 610 15.90 -19.75 21.77
CA ARG A 610 15.84 -18.77 22.85
C ARG A 610 15.83 -17.33 22.34
N LEU A 611 15.22 -16.42 23.09
CA LEU A 611 15.37 -14.98 22.89
C LEU A 611 16.77 -14.53 23.31
N GLU A 612 17.55 -14.00 22.37
CA GLU A 612 18.94 -13.55 22.58
C GLU A 612 19.02 -12.06 22.96
N HIS A 613 18.24 -11.21 22.29
CA HIS A 613 18.30 -9.75 22.51
C HIS A 613 16.91 -9.11 22.42
N VAL A 614 16.70 -8.10 23.27
CA VAL A 614 15.60 -7.13 23.16
C VAL A 614 16.20 -5.80 22.72
N LEU A 615 15.68 -5.20 21.67
CA LEU A 615 16.23 -4.03 20.99
C LEU A 615 15.25 -2.85 21.08
N GLU A 616 15.79 -1.64 21.16
CA GLU A 616 14.99 -0.43 20.92
C GLU A 616 14.62 -0.33 19.44
N TYR A 617 13.57 0.43 19.10
CA TYR A 617 13.19 0.69 17.72
C TYR A 617 14.39 1.18 16.89
N SER A 618 14.63 0.53 15.75
CA SER A 618 15.74 0.78 14.81
C SER A 618 17.14 0.60 15.40
N GLN A 619 17.29 0.04 16.61
CA GLN A 619 18.60 -0.26 17.17
C GLN A 619 19.32 -1.29 16.29
N ARG A 620 20.57 -0.99 15.91
CA ARG A 620 21.41 -1.88 15.10
C ARG A 620 21.47 -3.27 15.71
N LEU A 621 21.32 -4.30 14.87
CA LEU A 621 21.54 -5.68 15.26
C LEU A 621 22.96 -5.88 15.81
N PRO A 622 23.16 -6.75 16.82
CA PRO A 622 24.50 -7.16 17.24
C PRO A 622 25.33 -7.66 16.06
N ALA A 623 26.61 -7.27 16.02
CA ALA A 623 27.51 -7.65 14.94
C ALA A 623 27.71 -9.17 14.87
N VAL A 624 27.99 -9.67 13.66
CA VAL A 624 28.41 -11.07 13.44
C VAL A 624 29.70 -11.34 14.23
N SER A 625 29.77 -12.47 14.91
CA SER A 625 30.84 -12.86 15.82
C SER A 625 31.30 -14.31 15.59
N GLY A 626 32.51 -14.66 16.03
CA GLY A 626 33.10 -16.01 15.85
C GLY A 626 33.99 -16.16 14.61
N GLY A 627 34.40 -17.39 14.30
CA GLY A 627 35.27 -17.77 13.16
C GLY A 627 36.58 -18.46 13.56
N GLU A 628 37.02 -19.47 12.81
CA GLU A 628 38.35 -20.07 12.93
C GLU A 628 39.35 -19.39 11.97
N GLY A 629 40.57 -19.10 12.42
CA GLY A 629 41.71 -18.85 11.52
C GLY A 629 41.90 -17.44 10.93
N GLY A 630 41.15 -16.41 11.35
CA GLY A 630 41.44 -15.03 10.94
C GLY A 630 41.22 -14.69 9.46
N GLU A 631 40.60 -15.59 8.68
CA GLU A 631 40.03 -15.25 7.38
C GLU A 631 38.83 -14.30 7.57
N LEU A 632 38.60 -13.41 6.60
CA LEU A 632 37.59 -12.34 6.62
C LEU A 632 36.24 -12.80 7.23
N PRO A 633 35.45 -11.89 7.85
CA PRO A 633 34.21 -12.22 8.60
C PRO A 633 33.07 -12.86 7.78
N TYR A 634 33.33 -13.32 6.56
CA TYR A 634 32.39 -13.92 5.61
C TYR A 634 32.51 -15.46 5.52
N GLY A 635 33.48 -16.06 6.23
CA GLY A 635 33.81 -17.49 6.23
C GLY A 635 32.88 -18.39 7.03
N ARG A 636 33.24 -19.67 7.21
CA ARG A 636 32.45 -20.66 7.98
C ARG A 636 32.59 -20.44 9.49
N GLY A 637 31.60 -20.89 10.27
CA GLY A 637 31.66 -20.91 11.74
C GLY A 637 31.42 -19.56 12.43
N VAL A 638 31.12 -18.50 11.69
CA VAL A 638 30.63 -17.22 12.22
C VAL A 638 29.14 -17.28 12.56
N GLN A 639 28.69 -16.42 13.47
CA GLN A 639 27.34 -16.38 14.02
C GLN A 639 26.83 -14.94 14.12
N GLY A 640 25.64 -14.69 13.59
CA GLY A 640 24.85 -13.51 13.85
C GLY A 640 24.20 -13.55 15.25
N ALA A 641 23.23 -12.68 15.44
CA ALA A 641 22.58 -12.42 16.73
C ALA A 641 21.57 -13.49 17.18
N GLY A 642 21.27 -14.51 16.36
CA GLY A 642 20.23 -15.49 16.67
C GLY A 642 18.82 -14.88 16.61
N TYR A 643 17.95 -15.21 17.59
CA TYR A 643 16.58 -14.69 17.63
C TYR A 643 16.48 -13.43 18.51
N CYS A 644 16.04 -12.33 17.91
CA CYS A 644 15.93 -11.03 18.54
C CYS A 644 14.48 -10.54 18.56
N PHE A 645 14.17 -9.66 19.49
CA PHE A 645 12.92 -8.92 19.56
C PHE A 645 13.21 -7.41 19.54
N MET A 646 12.47 -6.62 18.76
CA MET A 646 12.59 -5.15 18.71
C MET A 646 11.29 -4.49 19.14
N ASP A 647 11.38 -3.45 19.98
CA ASP A 647 10.22 -2.64 20.33
C ASP A 647 9.68 -1.91 19.10
N SER A 648 8.40 -2.12 18.78
CA SER A 648 7.69 -1.42 17.72
C SER A 648 6.18 -1.52 17.92
N PRO A 649 5.38 -0.64 17.28
CA PRO A 649 3.97 -0.91 17.08
C PRO A 649 3.78 -2.08 16.12
N GLY A 650 2.61 -2.71 16.14
CA GLY A 650 2.19 -3.78 15.22
C GLY A 650 1.66 -3.28 13.88
N ASN A 651 1.72 -1.97 13.62
CA ASN A 651 1.52 -1.45 12.27
C ASN A 651 2.70 -1.92 11.39
N ASP A 652 2.38 -2.61 10.31
CA ASP A 652 3.35 -3.34 9.50
C ASP A 652 4.43 -2.45 8.90
N LEU A 653 4.06 -1.29 8.36
CA LEU A 653 5.01 -0.38 7.73
C LEU A 653 5.93 0.30 8.75
N GLU A 654 5.39 0.69 9.91
CA GLU A 654 6.18 1.26 11.00
C GLU A 654 7.16 0.23 11.59
N SER A 655 6.70 -1.01 11.79
CA SER A 655 7.53 -2.09 12.31
C SER A 655 8.65 -2.48 11.35
N ILE A 656 8.33 -2.73 10.08
CA ILE A 656 9.31 -3.13 9.06
C ILE A 656 10.37 -2.04 8.87
N ALA A 657 9.99 -0.75 8.87
CA ALA A 657 10.97 0.33 8.76
C ALA A 657 12.04 0.26 9.85
N GLY A 658 11.64 -0.05 11.09
CA GLY A 658 12.57 -0.25 12.19
C GLY A 658 13.41 -1.52 12.02
N GLN A 659 12.80 -2.64 11.62
CA GLN A 659 13.52 -3.91 11.42
C GLN A 659 14.56 -3.82 10.32
N VAL A 660 14.24 -3.14 9.20
CA VAL A 660 15.19 -2.88 8.11
C VAL A 660 16.27 -1.90 8.57
N ALA A 661 15.92 -0.84 9.30
CA ALA A 661 16.91 0.09 9.86
C ALA A 661 17.87 -0.60 10.85
N SER A 662 17.40 -1.60 11.60
CA SER A 662 18.22 -2.45 12.46
C SER A 662 19.21 -3.34 11.68
N GLY A 663 18.97 -3.59 10.38
CA GLY A 663 19.86 -4.35 9.50
C GLY A 663 19.25 -5.58 8.83
N CYS A 664 17.93 -5.80 8.93
CA CYS A 664 17.29 -6.94 8.27
C CYS A 664 17.28 -6.79 6.74
N ASN A 665 17.90 -7.73 6.04
CA ASN A 665 18.10 -7.71 4.59
C ASN A 665 17.21 -8.71 3.82
N VAL A 666 16.29 -9.38 4.51
CA VAL A 666 15.13 -10.12 3.95
C VAL A 666 13.92 -9.94 4.87
N ILE A 667 12.71 -9.88 4.33
CA ILE A 667 11.47 -9.80 5.11
C ILE A 667 10.63 -11.07 4.87
N TYR A 668 10.21 -11.71 5.95
CA TYR A 668 9.08 -12.64 5.97
C TYR A 668 7.83 -11.90 6.39
N PHE A 669 6.86 -11.82 5.48
CA PHE A 669 5.60 -11.17 5.72
C PHE A 669 4.47 -12.22 5.76
N SER A 670 3.99 -12.57 6.96
CA SER A 670 2.85 -13.48 7.09
C SER A 670 1.51 -12.75 6.99
N THR A 671 0.55 -13.35 6.31
CA THR A 671 -0.78 -12.73 6.12
C THR A 671 -1.89 -13.74 5.92
N GLY A 672 -3.02 -13.56 6.60
CA GLY A 672 -4.24 -14.33 6.36
C GLY A 672 -5.17 -13.73 5.31
N ASN A 673 -5.03 -12.42 5.04
CA ASN A 673 -5.86 -11.73 4.06
C ASN A 673 -5.16 -11.45 2.72
N GLY A 674 -3.85 -11.69 2.64
CA GLY A 674 -3.06 -11.45 1.44
C GLY A 674 -2.57 -10.00 1.34
N SER A 675 -1.89 -9.50 2.37
CA SER A 675 -1.26 -8.19 2.31
C SER A 675 -0.23 -8.09 1.19
N ILE A 676 -0.22 -6.97 0.45
CA ILE A 676 0.72 -6.70 -0.64
C ILE A 676 1.87 -5.78 -0.23
N THR A 677 2.01 -5.52 1.08
CA THR A 677 3.05 -4.67 1.67
C THR A 677 4.45 -5.14 1.24
N ASN A 678 5.30 -4.22 0.76
CA ASN A 678 6.71 -4.46 0.47
C ASN A 678 7.56 -3.25 0.90
N PHE A 679 8.86 -3.45 1.00
CA PHE A 679 9.83 -2.40 1.36
C PHE A 679 10.65 -1.93 0.14
N PRO A 680 11.07 -0.65 0.04
CA PRO A 680 11.71 -0.10 -1.15
C PRO A 680 12.89 -0.89 -1.72
N PHE A 681 13.81 -1.38 -0.87
CA PHE A 681 15.06 -2.03 -1.30
C PHE A 681 15.35 -3.37 -0.60
N VAL A 682 14.38 -3.92 0.14
CA VAL A 682 14.54 -5.20 0.86
C VAL A 682 13.51 -6.21 0.32
N PRO A 683 13.93 -7.40 -0.14
CA PRO A 683 13.03 -8.39 -0.69
C PRO A 683 12.05 -8.89 0.39
N THR A 684 10.77 -9.00 0.02
CA THR A 684 9.68 -9.38 0.92
C THR A 684 9.00 -10.65 0.43
N ILE A 685 9.26 -11.76 1.13
CA ILE A 685 8.64 -13.07 0.88
C ILE A 685 7.30 -13.10 1.62
N LYS A 686 6.20 -13.10 0.86
CA LYS A 686 4.84 -13.11 1.40
C LYS A 686 4.32 -14.53 1.57
N VAL A 687 3.92 -14.86 2.79
CA VAL A 687 3.49 -16.19 3.21
C VAL A 687 2.02 -16.14 3.64
N VAL A 688 1.14 -16.81 2.90
CA VAL A 688 -0.31 -16.78 3.13
C VAL A 688 -0.76 -17.96 3.99
N SER A 689 -1.62 -17.71 4.99
CA SER A 689 -2.04 -18.75 5.95
C SER A 689 -2.95 -19.85 5.38
N THR A 690 -3.65 -19.61 4.27
CA THR A 690 -4.64 -20.54 3.69
C THR A 690 -4.51 -20.68 2.17
N SER A 691 -4.65 -21.91 1.66
CA SER A 691 -4.56 -22.19 0.21
C SER A 691 -5.64 -21.49 -0.61
N LYS A 692 -6.85 -21.36 -0.06
CA LYS A 692 -7.95 -20.63 -0.72
C LYS A 692 -7.57 -19.17 -0.98
N ARG A 693 -6.92 -18.50 -0.02
CA ARG A 693 -6.46 -17.12 -0.19
C ARG A 693 -5.26 -17.06 -1.13
N PHE A 694 -4.34 -18.01 -1.03
CA PHE A 694 -3.19 -18.09 -1.94
C PHE A 694 -3.63 -18.21 -3.40
N GLN A 695 -4.55 -19.12 -3.72
CA GLN A 695 -5.08 -19.28 -5.09
C GLN A 695 -5.74 -18.00 -5.61
N LEU A 696 -6.47 -17.28 -4.75
CA LEU A 696 -7.11 -16.02 -5.11
C LEU A 696 -6.09 -14.91 -5.40
N MET A 697 -4.93 -14.92 -4.73
CA MET A 697 -3.91 -13.87 -4.80
C MET A 697 -2.56 -14.40 -5.31
N GLU A 698 -2.58 -15.45 -6.14
CA GLU A 698 -1.36 -16.19 -6.53
C GLU A 698 -0.34 -15.27 -7.20
N ARG A 699 -0.79 -14.24 -7.93
CA ARG A 699 0.10 -13.28 -8.59
C ARG A 699 0.88 -12.40 -7.63
N ASP A 700 0.39 -12.25 -6.40
CA ASP A 700 0.94 -11.34 -5.40
C ASP A 700 1.59 -12.08 -4.21
N MET A 701 1.44 -13.40 -4.09
CA MET A 701 1.83 -14.17 -2.89
C MET A 701 2.88 -15.24 -3.18
N ASP A 702 3.97 -15.28 -2.42
CA ASP A 702 5.12 -16.14 -2.72
C ASP A 702 4.92 -17.58 -2.22
N VAL A 703 4.33 -17.77 -1.03
CA VAL A 703 4.21 -19.09 -0.38
C VAL A 703 2.80 -19.36 0.14
N ASP A 704 2.30 -20.58 -0.11
CA ASP A 704 1.06 -21.12 0.46
C ASP A 704 1.36 -21.93 1.73
N ALA A 705 1.16 -21.35 2.91
CA ALA A 705 1.32 -22.10 4.17
C ALA A 705 0.13 -23.02 4.48
N GLY A 706 -1.04 -22.80 3.86
CA GLY A 706 -2.22 -23.61 4.08
C GLY A 706 -2.13 -25.01 3.48
N ALA A 707 -1.17 -25.23 2.57
CA ALA A 707 -0.88 -26.53 1.98
C ALA A 707 -0.10 -27.47 2.92
N PHE A 708 0.42 -26.95 4.04
CA PHE A 708 1.34 -27.64 4.93
C PHE A 708 0.80 -27.71 6.37
N SER A 709 1.19 -28.75 7.09
CA SER A 709 1.00 -28.78 8.54
C SER A 709 2.14 -28.04 9.24
N ALA A 710 1.91 -27.57 10.47
CA ALA A 710 2.95 -26.92 11.28
C ALA A 710 4.16 -27.84 11.59
N GLU A 711 3.99 -29.16 11.47
CA GLU A 711 5.03 -30.18 11.70
C GLU A 711 5.75 -30.60 10.41
N ASP A 712 5.42 -30.00 9.27
CA ASP A 712 6.03 -30.33 7.97
C ASP A 712 7.46 -29.77 7.85
N ASP A 713 8.43 -30.63 8.18
CA ASP A 713 9.85 -30.32 8.09
C ASP A 713 10.31 -29.99 6.64
N GLY A 714 9.64 -30.56 5.63
CA GLY A 714 9.92 -30.32 4.22
C GLY A 714 9.48 -28.93 3.75
N ALA A 715 8.35 -28.44 4.26
CA ALA A 715 7.86 -27.08 4.00
C ALA A 715 8.83 -26.02 4.56
N ALA A 716 9.28 -26.22 5.80
CA ALA A 716 10.25 -25.32 6.44
C ALA A 716 11.61 -25.32 5.73
N GLU A 717 12.05 -26.47 5.21
CA GLU A 717 13.25 -26.55 4.37
C GLU A 717 13.05 -25.80 3.05
N SER A 718 11.89 -25.94 2.41
CA SER A 718 11.58 -25.25 1.14
C SER A 718 11.58 -23.74 1.30
N LEU A 719 10.99 -23.20 2.39
CA LEU A 719 11.04 -21.76 2.68
C LEU A 719 12.45 -21.28 3.00
N PHE A 720 13.26 -22.08 3.71
CA PHE A 720 14.66 -21.76 3.96
C PHE A 720 15.46 -21.69 2.65
N GLN A 721 15.29 -22.65 1.73
CA GLN A 721 15.96 -22.62 0.42
C GLN A 721 15.50 -21.44 -0.44
N LEU A 722 14.19 -21.17 -0.51
CA LEU A 722 13.66 -19.98 -1.18
C LEU A 722 14.29 -18.69 -0.63
N THR A 723 14.56 -18.64 0.66
CA THR A 723 15.20 -17.47 1.31
C THR A 723 16.62 -17.27 0.83
N LEU A 724 17.39 -18.36 0.67
CA LEU A 724 18.74 -18.29 0.11
C LEU A 724 18.71 -17.88 -1.36
N GLU A 725 17.76 -18.40 -2.15
CA GLU A 725 17.57 -18.02 -3.55
C GLU A 725 17.20 -16.53 -3.70
N VAL A 726 16.26 -16.06 -2.89
CA VAL A 726 15.83 -14.66 -2.86
C VAL A 726 16.96 -13.76 -2.43
N ALA A 727 17.70 -14.12 -1.38
CA ALA A 727 18.89 -13.38 -0.95
C ALA A 727 19.97 -13.33 -2.05
N SER A 728 20.07 -14.40 -2.85
CA SER A 728 21.01 -14.53 -3.98
C SER A 728 20.55 -13.81 -5.26
N GLY A 729 19.35 -13.22 -5.28
CA GLY A 729 18.89 -12.36 -6.38
C GLY A 729 17.60 -12.80 -7.06
N VAL A 730 16.98 -13.92 -6.67
CA VAL A 730 15.63 -14.23 -7.14
C VAL A 730 14.66 -13.16 -6.64
N ARG A 731 13.88 -12.57 -7.55
CA ARG A 731 12.90 -11.54 -7.21
C ARG A 731 11.65 -12.17 -6.64
N THR A 732 11.17 -11.62 -5.54
CA THR A 732 9.84 -11.90 -4.99
C THR A 732 8.75 -11.33 -5.90
N LYS A 733 7.51 -11.80 -5.74
CA LYS A 733 6.35 -11.22 -6.44
C LYS A 733 6.14 -9.76 -6.06
N GLY A 734 6.45 -9.40 -4.82
CA GLY A 734 6.44 -8.01 -4.34
C GLY A 734 7.36 -7.10 -5.13
N GLU A 735 8.64 -7.48 -5.26
CA GLU A 735 9.62 -6.72 -6.04
C GLU A 735 9.26 -6.63 -7.52
N SER A 736 8.62 -7.65 -8.07
CA SER A 736 8.18 -7.69 -9.47
C SER A 736 7.01 -6.75 -9.73
N SER A 737 6.19 -6.47 -8.71
CA SER A 737 5.07 -5.51 -8.79
C SER A 737 5.53 -4.04 -8.83
N GLY A 738 6.75 -3.76 -8.32
CA GLY A 738 7.28 -2.41 -8.17
C GLY A 738 6.61 -1.56 -7.08
N GLN A 739 5.69 -2.14 -6.30
CA GLN A 739 4.97 -1.47 -5.21
C GLN A 739 5.74 -1.60 -3.89
N TYR A 740 5.90 -0.50 -3.17
CA TYR A 740 6.48 -0.47 -1.82
C TYR A 740 6.00 0.76 -1.06
N GLN A 741 6.02 0.71 0.27
CA GLN A 741 5.68 1.84 1.13
C GLN A 741 6.71 1.96 2.25
N LEU A 742 6.83 3.15 2.82
CA LEU A 742 7.67 3.41 3.98
C LEU A 742 6.90 4.28 4.97
N GLN A 743 6.93 3.90 6.25
CA GLN A 743 6.45 4.71 7.35
C GLN A 743 7.37 4.52 8.54
N ILE A 744 7.86 5.61 9.11
CA ILE A 744 8.65 5.57 10.35
C ILE A 744 7.68 5.63 11.53
N TRP A 745 7.97 4.91 12.61
CA TRP A 745 7.12 4.91 13.81
C TRP A 745 6.88 6.33 14.29
N ARG A 746 5.61 6.69 14.41
CA ARG A 746 5.13 8.00 14.87
C ARG A 746 4.92 7.99 16.39
N ASP A 747 5.68 8.83 17.10
CA ASP A 747 5.52 9.05 18.54
C ASP A 747 5.37 10.55 18.82
N TRP A 748 4.13 11.05 18.70
CA TRP A 748 3.83 12.47 18.80
C TRP A 748 3.07 12.78 20.09
N LEU A 749 3.31 13.96 20.63
CA LEU A 749 2.59 14.42 21.82
C LEU A 749 1.10 14.54 21.49
N HIS A 750 0.26 13.72 22.13
CA HIS A 750 -1.15 14.05 22.29
C HIS A 750 -1.24 15.04 23.45
N PRO A 751 -1.65 16.30 23.22
CA PRO A 751 -1.94 17.23 24.30
C PRO A 751 -3.19 16.74 25.05
N ASN A 752 -3.01 15.77 25.94
CA ASN A 752 -4.05 15.37 26.87
C ASN A 752 -4.05 16.42 28.00
N PRO A 753 -5.14 17.20 28.21
CA PRO A 753 -5.16 18.25 29.21
C PRO A 753 -4.97 17.74 30.66
N THR A 754 -5.03 16.42 30.88
CA THR A 754 -4.88 15.80 32.19
C THR A 754 -3.46 15.35 32.54
N SER A 755 -2.55 15.20 31.58
CA SER A 755 -1.21 14.64 31.82
C SER A 755 -0.08 15.67 31.88
N ASP A 756 -0.29 16.89 31.37
CA ASP A 756 0.65 18.01 31.54
C ASP A 756 0.02 19.14 32.39
N PRO A 757 0.44 19.32 33.66
CA PRO A 757 -0.04 20.40 34.51
C PRO A 757 0.54 21.77 34.14
N SER A 758 1.39 21.88 33.09
CA SER A 758 2.02 23.13 32.71
C SER A 758 0.99 24.20 32.31
N PRO A 759 1.23 25.49 32.65
CA PRO A 759 0.36 26.59 32.23
C PRO A 759 0.21 26.73 30.71
N ARG A 760 1.17 26.23 29.91
CA ARG A 760 1.19 26.32 28.44
C ARG A 760 0.27 25.29 27.76
N ALA A 761 0.21 24.04 28.23
CA ALA A 761 -0.76 23.06 27.74
C ALA A 761 -2.20 23.49 28.07
N ARG A 762 -2.40 24.12 29.23
CA ARG A 762 -3.69 24.71 29.62
C ARG A 762 -4.08 25.94 28.78
N SER A 763 -3.14 26.72 28.24
CA SER A 763 -3.48 27.86 27.37
C SER A 763 -3.84 27.45 25.95
N ALA A 764 -3.27 26.37 25.42
CA ALA A 764 -3.57 25.87 24.07
C ALA A 764 -5.00 25.31 23.91
N CYS A 765 -5.63 24.88 25.00
CA CYS A 765 -7.02 24.39 25.03
C CYS A 765 -8.06 25.43 25.49
N ARG A 766 -7.66 26.66 25.84
CA ARG A 766 -8.50 27.58 26.61
C ARG A 766 -9.47 28.46 25.83
N ASP A 767 -9.56 28.33 24.50
CA ASP A 767 -10.48 29.19 23.73
C ASP A 767 -10.99 28.59 22.40
N LYS A 768 -11.24 27.27 22.35
CA LYS A 768 -11.85 26.67 21.16
C LYS A 768 -13.37 26.62 21.30
N SER A 769 -14.06 27.64 20.81
CA SER A 769 -15.50 27.51 20.53
C SER A 769 -15.71 26.33 19.57
N THR A 770 -16.66 25.44 19.87
CA THR A 770 -17.03 24.34 18.97
C THR A 770 -17.38 24.92 17.58
N PRO A 771 -16.74 24.45 16.49
CA PRO A 771 -17.06 24.91 15.15
C PRO A 771 -18.56 24.77 14.86
N THR A 772 -19.18 25.84 14.36
CA THR A 772 -20.63 25.90 14.19
C THR A 772 -21.10 25.63 12.76
N GLY A 773 -20.19 25.57 11.80
CA GLY A 773 -20.48 25.54 10.36
C GLY A 773 -21.01 26.87 9.80
N VAL A 774 -21.34 27.85 10.66
CA VAL A 774 -21.91 29.15 10.26
C VAL A 774 -20.80 30.12 9.88
N PRO A 775 -20.83 30.74 8.67
CA PRO A 775 -19.81 31.67 8.20
C PRO A 775 -19.74 32.93 9.08
N LEU A 776 -18.61 33.63 9.00
CA LEU A 776 -18.40 34.91 9.68
C LEU A 776 -19.25 36.02 9.04
N LYS A 777 -19.69 36.97 9.85
CA LYS A 777 -20.36 38.19 9.35
C LYS A 777 -19.37 39.08 8.62
N LEU A 778 -19.67 39.37 7.36
CA LEU A 778 -18.85 40.22 6.51
C LEU A 778 -19.10 41.71 6.78
N ALA A 779 -18.07 42.53 6.61
CA ALA A 779 -18.22 43.98 6.55
C ALA A 779 -18.94 44.42 5.25
N PRO A 780 -19.61 45.58 5.22
CA PRO A 780 -20.22 46.09 4.00
C PRO A 780 -19.18 46.33 2.89
N LEU A 781 -19.41 45.76 1.71
CA LEU A 781 -18.53 45.94 0.55
C LEU A 781 -18.85 47.25 -0.17
N ALA A 782 -17.85 48.08 -0.43
CA ALA A 782 -18.00 49.28 -1.24
C ALA A 782 -18.49 48.95 -2.67
N ALA A 783 -19.45 49.72 -3.19
CA ALA A 783 -20.05 49.48 -4.50
C ALA A 783 -19.04 49.45 -5.67
N SER A 784 -17.97 50.24 -5.59
CA SER A 784 -16.89 50.25 -6.59
C SER A 784 -16.12 48.92 -6.64
N VAL A 785 -15.98 48.22 -5.52
CA VAL A 785 -15.32 46.92 -5.44
C VAL A 785 -16.27 45.81 -5.91
N ALA A 786 -17.56 45.92 -5.59
CA ALA A 786 -18.59 44.96 -5.99
C ALA A 786 -18.65 44.76 -7.53
N SER A 787 -18.49 45.84 -8.31
CA SER A 787 -18.55 45.79 -9.78
C SER A 787 -17.41 45.01 -10.46
N ALA A 788 -16.29 44.76 -9.76
CA ALA A 788 -15.12 44.10 -10.34
C ALA A 788 -15.34 42.61 -10.70
N LEU A 789 -16.39 41.99 -10.16
CA LEU A 789 -16.71 40.57 -10.36
C LEU A 789 -17.96 40.34 -11.22
N ASP A 790 -18.74 41.39 -11.48
CA ASP A 790 -20.00 41.29 -12.22
C ASP A 790 -19.77 40.82 -13.68
N ASP A 791 -18.55 41.03 -14.21
CA ASP A 791 -18.13 40.57 -15.55
C ASP A 791 -17.15 39.39 -15.53
N ALA A 792 -16.69 38.93 -14.36
CA ALA A 792 -15.71 37.84 -14.26
C ALA A 792 -16.40 36.47 -14.37
N VAL A 793 -16.17 35.77 -15.48
CA VAL A 793 -16.73 34.44 -15.76
C VAL A 793 -15.64 33.39 -15.87
N TYR A 794 -15.99 32.13 -15.64
CA TYR A 794 -15.17 30.97 -16.03
C TYR A 794 -15.99 30.04 -16.93
N LEU A 795 -15.31 29.27 -17.77
CA LEU A 795 -15.91 28.25 -18.62
C LEU A 795 -15.86 26.90 -17.90
N GLY A 796 -16.95 26.48 -17.26
CA GLY A 796 -17.03 25.22 -16.50
C GLY A 796 -17.71 24.08 -17.26
N LEU A 797 -17.43 22.84 -16.88
CA LEU A 797 -18.07 21.64 -17.42
C LEU A 797 -19.38 21.34 -16.68
N PRO A 798 -20.44 20.88 -17.37
CA PRO A 798 -21.58 20.31 -16.68
C PRO A 798 -21.17 19.01 -15.96
N PRO A 799 -21.85 18.65 -14.86
CA PRO A 799 -21.59 17.40 -14.16
C PRO A 799 -21.90 16.20 -15.06
N PRO A 800 -21.06 15.15 -15.08
CA PRO A 800 -21.32 13.98 -15.90
C PRO A 800 -22.48 13.15 -15.33
N PRO A 801 -23.12 12.31 -16.16
CA PRO A 801 -24.23 11.45 -15.72
C PRO A 801 -23.85 10.58 -14.53
N GLY A 802 -24.72 10.50 -13.52
CA GLY A 802 -24.49 9.67 -12.34
C GLY A 802 -23.37 10.17 -11.42
N SER A 803 -22.87 11.39 -11.61
CA SER A 803 -21.95 12.01 -10.66
C SER A 803 -22.64 12.32 -9.32
N SER A 804 -21.87 12.26 -8.23
CA SER A 804 -22.29 12.70 -6.90
C SER A 804 -22.16 14.21 -6.71
N HIS A 805 -22.07 14.98 -7.80
CA HIS A 805 -21.81 16.42 -7.77
C HIS A 805 -22.90 17.15 -6.96
N HIS A 806 -22.48 17.83 -5.91
CA HIS A 806 -23.36 18.68 -5.11
C HIS A 806 -23.37 20.10 -5.70
N ALA A 807 -24.43 20.44 -6.45
CA ALA A 807 -24.62 21.73 -7.11
C ALA A 807 -24.88 22.93 -6.16
N ALA A 808 -24.53 22.82 -4.88
CA ALA A 808 -24.95 23.75 -3.83
C ALA A 808 -24.32 25.16 -3.93
N SER A 809 -23.25 25.37 -4.72
CA SER A 809 -22.66 26.70 -4.95
C SER A 809 -22.47 27.05 -6.44
N SER A 810 -21.97 26.11 -7.27
CA SER A 810 -21.90 26.29 -8.72
C SER A 810 -22.57 25.13 -9.47
N PRO A 811 -23.33 25.40 -10.56
CA PRO A 811 -23.88 24.35 -11.41
C PRO A 811 -22.84 23.70 -12.34
N LEU A 812 -21.63 24.27 -12.45
CA LEU A 812 -20.57 23.80 -13.34
C LEU A 812 -19.29 23.47 -12.56
N MET A 813 -18.63 22.39 -12.97
CA MET A 813 -17.36 21.92 -12.45
C MET A 813 -16.20 22.61 -13.19
N THR A 814 -15.09 22.86 -12.50
CA THR A 814 -13.86 23.38 -13.16
C THR A 814 -13.22 22.32 -14.07
N GLU A 815 -13.27 21.07 -13.61
CA GLU A 815 -12.79 19.86 -14.28
C GLU A 815 -13.54 18.64 -13.73
N TRP A 816 -13.43 17.49 -14.39
CA TRP A 816 -13.89 16.20 -13.89
C TRP A 816 -12.71 15.44 -13.26
N VAL A 817 -12.62 15.50 -11.94
CA VAL A 817 -11.70 14.66 -11.17
C VAL A 817 -12.32 13.28 -10.97
N CYS A 818 -11.61 12.26 -11.45
CA CYS A 818 -11.81 10.85 -11.13
C CYS A 818 -10.90 10.49 -9.96
N LEU A 819 -11.46 10.49 -8.75
CA LEU A 819 -10.71 10.30 -7.51
C LEU A 819 -10.57 8.80 -7.19
N LEU A 820 -9.35 8.32 -7.08
CA LEU A 820 -9.03 7.01 -6.51
C LEU A 820 -8.50 7.22 -5.09
N LEU A 821 -9.38 7.04 -4.11
CA LEU A 821 -9.08 7.31 -2.71
C LEU A 821 -8.66 6.01 -2.00
N PRO A 822 -7.37 5.83 -1.64
CA PRO A 822 -7.00 4.75 -0.75
C PRO A 822 -7.67 4.94 0.61
N THR A 823 -8.08 3.85 1.27
CA THR A 823 -8.62 3.89 2.65
C THR A 823 -7.52 3.72 3.70
N SER A 824 -6.33 3.32 3.27
CA SER A 824 -5.19 3.01 4.12
C SER A 824 -3.86 3.21 3.40
N LEU A 825 -2.80 3.45 4.17
CA LEU A 825 -1.44 3.58 3.65
C LEU A 825 -1.01 2.37 2.78
N CYS A 826 -1.40 1.14 3.13
CA CYS A 826 -1.07 -0.06 2.38
C CYS A 826 -1.64 -0.06 0.94
N SER A 827 -2.74 0.67 0.70
CA SER A 827 -3.37 0.80 -0.62
C SER A 827 -2.90 2.04 -1.42
N SER A 828 -2.16 2.95 -0.79
CA SER A 828 -1.80 4.26 -1.33
C SER A 828 -0.98 4.20 -2.63
N GLU A 829 0.01 3.32 -2.70
CA GLU A 829 0.91 3.25 -3.86
C GLU A 829 0.27 2.55 -5.06
N VAL A 830 -0.59 1.56 -4.81
CA VAL A 830 -1.44 0.98 -5.85
C VAL A 830 -2.41 2.03 -6.38
N ALA A 831 -3.08 2.79 -5.49
CA ALA A 831 -3.95 3.88 -5.90
C ALA A 831 -3.20 4.90 -6.79
N ARG A 832 -1.99 5.29 -6.38
CA ARG A 832 -1.16 6.22 -7.15
C ARG A 832 -0.76 5.67 -8.52
N ALA A 833 -0.32 4.42 -8.59
CA ALA A 833 0.07 3.78 -9.84
C ALA A 833 -1.11 3.62 -10.79
N VAL A 834 -2.27 3.19 -10.29
CA VAL A 834 -3.50 3.04 -11.10
C VAL A 834 -3.99 4.40 -11.58
N ALA A 835 -4.02 5.43 -10.72
CA ALA A 835 -4.42 6.77 -11.14
C ALA A 835 -3.50 7.34 -12.23
N ALA A 836 -2.17 7.16 -12.10
CA ALA A 836 -1.21 7.59 -13.12
C ALA A 836 -1.40 6.86 -14.45
N LYS A 837 -1.68 5.55 -14.41
CA LYS A 837 -1.96 4.75 -15.61
C LYS A 837 -3.25 5.22 -16.30
N LEU A 838 -4.34 5.38 -15.55
CA LEU A 838 -5.63 5.84 -16.08
C LEU A 838 -5.55 7.29 -16.59
N GLN A 839 -4.70 8.14 -16.00
CA GLN A 839 -4.44 9.48 -16.52
C GLN A 839 -3.89 9.45 -17.95
N GLY A 840 -3.03 8.47 -18.29
CA GLY A 840 -2.49 8.31 -19.64
C GLY A 840 -3.45 7.64 -20.64
N GLU A 841 -4.40 6.85 -20.16
CA GLU A 841 -5.31 6.05 -21.01
C GLU A 841 -6.69 6.70 -21.21
N LEU A 842 -7.25 7.30 -20.15
CA LEU A 842 -8.61 7.85 -20.12
C LEU A 842 -8.64 9.35 -19.78
N GLY A 843 -7.51 9.91 -19.34
CA GLY A 843 -7.40 11.33 -19.02
C GLY A 843 -7.58 12.21 -20.25
N ARG A 844 -8.11 13.41 -20.04
CA ARG A 844 -8.35 14.40 -21.11
C ARG A 844 -7.83 15.74 -20.64
N ALA A 845 -6.84 16.28 -21.34
CA ALA A 845 -6.20 17.54 -20.95
C ALA A 845 -7.25 18.64 -20.73
N GLY A 846 -7.12 19.35 -19.61
CA GLY A 846 -8.04 20.42 -19.24
C GLY A 846 -9.49 19.99 -19.08
N SER A 847 -9.84 18.71 -18.91
CA SER A 847 -11.24 18.30 -18.66
C SER A 847 -11.39 17.09 -17.75
N VAL A 848 -10.56 16.05 -17.88
CA VAL A 848 -10.62 14.83 -17.05
C VAL A 848 -9.26 14.53 -16.45
N ARG A 849 -9.20 14.47 -15.12
CA ARG A 849 -7.99 14.13 -14.36
C ARG A 849 -8.23 12.96 -13.43
N PHE A 850 -7.28 12.03 -13.39
CA PHE A 850 -7.24 10.93 -12.43
C PHE A 850 -6.30 11.30 -11.29
N VAL A 851 -6.83 11.29 -10.07
CA VAL A 851 -6.09 11.74 -8.89
C VAL A 851 -6.19 10.67 -7.82
N SER A 852 -5.07 10.43 -7.14
CA SER A 852 -5.04 9.66 -5.89
C SER A 852 -4.57 10.54 -4.74
N LEU A 853 -5.08 10.31 -3.54
CA LEU A 853 -4.65 11.00 -2.32
C LEU A 853 -3.99 10.01 -1.35
N PRO A 854 -2.72 9.62 -1.61
CA PRO A 854 -2.00 8.69 -0.74
C PRO A 854 -1.78 9.32 0.64
N HIS A 855 -2.07 8.60 1.70
CA HIS A 855 -1.96 9.10 3.08
C HIS A 855 -1.44 8.03 4.03
N THR A 856 -1.06 8.47 5.23
CA THR A 856 -0.47 7.64 6.30
C THR A 856 -1.48 6.99 7.23
N GLU A 857 -2.74 7.43 7.19
CA GLU A 857 -3.78 6.89 8.07
C GLU A 857 -4.41 5.59 7.53
N GLY A 858 -5.30 5.01 8.32
CA GLY A 858 -6.12 3.82 8.02
C GLY A 858 -5.63 2.53 8.67
N CYS A 859 -4.31 2.31 8.70
CA CYS A 859 -3.70 1.22 9.46
C CYS A 859 -3.37 1.70 10.89
N GLY A 860 -3.90 1.05 11.92
CA GLY A 860 -3.51 1.30 13.32
C GLY A 860 -3.96 2.63 13.96
N VAL A 861 -4.57 3.56 13.21
CA VAL A 861 -4.85 4.99 13.52
C VAL A 861 -5.20 5.40 14.96
N SER A 862 -4.62 6.54 15.39
CA SER A 862 -4.81 7.26 16.66
C SER A 862 -6.01 8.25 16.68
N ASP A 863 -6.49 8.75 15.53
CA ASP A 863 -7.74 9.52 15.41
C ASP A 863 -8.43 9.24 14.06
N ALA A 864 -9.24 8.17 14.02
CA ALA A 864 -9.95 7.75 12.80
C ALA A 864 -10.96 8.79 12.30
N THR A 865 -11.50 9.63 13.19
CA THR A 865 -12.57 10.59 12.88
C THR A 865 -12.05 11.75 12.06
N LEU A 866 -10.92 12.34 12.46
CA LEU A 866 -10.28 13.44 11.73
C LEU A 866 -9.87 13.01 10.31
N GLY A 867 -9.25 11.83 10.21
CA GLY A 867 -8.85 11.24 8.93
C GLY A 867 -10.07 10.98 8.04
N ALA A 868 -11.10 10.30 8.54
CA ALA A 868 -12.31 10.00 7.78
C ALA A 868 -13.02 11.26 7.29
N ARG A 869 -13.20 12.28 8.16
CA ARG A 869 -13.80 13.56 7.81
C ARG A 869 -13.04 14.25 6.67
N THR A 870 -11.72 14.34 6.79
CA THR A 870 -10.87 14.99 5.78
C THR A 870 -10.96 14.27 4.45
N LEU A 871 -10.86 12.93 4.44
CA LEU A 871 -10.94 12.13 3.22
C LEU A 871 -12.33 12.20 2.57
N LEU A 872 -13.41 12.12 3.35
CA LEU A 872 -14.78 12.29 2.85
C LEU A 872 -15.08 13.71 2.35
N GLY A 873 -14.43 14.72 2.93
CA GLY A 873 -14.43 16.09 2.40
C GLY A 873 -13.92 16.14 0.96
N HIS A 874 -12.83 15.44 0.66
CA HIS A 874 -12.28 15.31 -0.70
C HIS A 874 -13.19 14.51 -1.63
N VAL A 875 -13.80 13.41 -1.17
CA VAL A 875 -14.77 12.64 -1.98
C VAL A 875 -15.93 13.52 -2.45
N ARG A 876 -16.33 14.50 -1.64
CA ARG A 876 -17.41 15.44 -1.97
C ARG A 876 -16.92 16.70 -2.66
N ALA A 877 -15.62 16.86 -2.92
CA ALA A 877 -15.10 18.11 -3.47
C ALA A 877 -15.79 18.47 -4.79
N PRO A 878 -16.02 19.77 -5.08
CA PRO A 878 -16.83 20.18 -6.25
C PRO A 878 -16.30 19.69 -7.60
N ALA A 879 -15.00 19.44 -7.72
CA ALA A 879 -14.38 18.92 -8.94
C ALA A 879 -14.50 17.38 -9.07
N VAL A 880 -14.90 16.64 -8.02
CA VAL A 880 -14.98 15.18 -8.07
C VAL A 880 -16.24 14.75 -8.81
N ALA A 881 -16.04 14.20 -10.01
CA ALA A 881 -17.10 13.64 -10.85
C ALA A 881 -17.49 12.24 -10.36
N HIS A 882 -16.48 11.40 -10.15
CA HIS A 882 -16.64 10.03 -9.66
C HIS A 882 -15.48 9.71 -8.72
N ALA A 883 -15.76 8.93 -7.67
CA ALA A 883 -14.74 8.42 -6.78
C ALA A 883 -14.83 6.89 -6.64
N VAL A 884 -13.67 6.27 -6.47
CA VAL A 884 -13.51 4.89 -6.04
C VAL A 884 -12.75 4.88 -4.73
N LEU A 885 -13.30 4.21 -3.72
CA LEU A 885 -12.58 3.90 -2.50
C LEU A 885 -11.89 2.56 -2.68
N LEU A 886 -10.56 2.57 -2.53
CA LEU A 886 -9.70 1.40 -2.64
C LEU A 886 -9.27 0.96 -1.26
N GLU A 887 -9.84 -0.14 -0.79
CA GLU A 887 -9.41 -0.77 0.45
C GLU A 887 -8.26 -1.74 0.21
N HIS A 888 -7.46 -1.95 1.25
CA HIS A 888 -6.53 -3.07 1.28
C HIS A 888 -7.29 -4.35 1.68
N GLY A 889 -8.02 -4.27 2.79
CA GLY A 889 -8.95 -5.28 3.29
C GLY A 889 -8.71 -5.70 4.75
N CYS A 890 -7.60 -5.29 5.37
CA CYS A 890 -7.22 -5.64 6.76
C CYS A 890 -7.03 -4.44 7.70
N GLU A 891 -7.22 -3.23 7.21
CA GLU A 891 -7.15 -1.98 7.95
C GLU A 891 -8.35 -1.79 8.90
N LYS A 892 -8.26 -0.78 9.79
CA LYS A 892 -9.36 -0.42 10.69
C LYS A 892 -10.48 0.33 9.95
N THR A 893 -10.14 1.12 8.94
CA THR A 893 -11.05 1.99 8.17
C THR A 893 -11.37 1.40 6.79
N HIS A 894 -11.86 0.15 6.74
CA HIS A 894 -12.24 -0.51 5.50
C HIS A 894 -13.45 0.14 4.81
N ASN A 895 -13.85 -0.34 3.62
CA ASN A 895 -14.94 0.24 2.83
C ASN A 895 -16.26 0.34 3.62
N ASP A 896 -16.64 -0.68 4.40
CA ASP A 896 -17.88 -0.59 5.21
C ASP A 896 -17.82 0.50 6.29
N TYR A 897 -16.63 0.82 6.83
CA TYR A 897 -16.46 1.93 7.78
C TYR A 897 -16.75 3.24 7.08
N PHE A 898 -16.11 3.52 5.94
CA PHE A 898 -16.39 4.72 5.16
C PHE A 898 -17.85 4.78 4.69
N ALA A 899 -18.46 3.66 4.31
CA ALA A 899 -19.88 3.60 3.97
C ALA A 899 -20.78 3.92 5.17
N ALA A 900 -20.39 3.54 6.39
CA ALA A 900 -21.11 3.90 7.61
C ALA A 900 -20.97 5.41 7.94
N GLU A 901 -19.74 5.93 7.88
CA GLU A 901 -19.46 7.38 8.05
C GLU A 901 -20.21 8.22 7.01
N MET A 902 -20.23 7.77 5.75
CA MET A 902 -21.02 8.41 4.70
C MET A 902 -22.51 8.47 5.06
N ARG A 903 -23.10 7.36 5.52
CA ARG A 903 -24.52 7.35 5.93
C ARG A 903 -24.79 8.27 7.12
N ALA A 904 -23.87 8.32 8.09
CA ALA A 904 -23.97 9.24 9.23
C ALA A 904 -23.97 10.71 8.78
N LEU A 905 -23.23 11.03 7.72
CA LEU A 905 -23.19 12.34 7.08
C LEU A 905 -24.26 12.54 5.99
N SER A 906 -25.25 11.64 5.89
CA SER A 906 -26.30 11.66 4.85
C SER A 906 -25.78 11.64 3.40
N ILE A 907 -24.60 11.06 3.19
CA ILE A 907 -23.97 10.81 1.89
C ILE A 907 -24.40 9.41 1.42
N ARG A 908 -24.79 9.28 0.15
CA ARG A 908 -25.20 8.00 -0.47
C ARG A 908 -24.00 7.14 -0.87
N PRO A 909 -23.70 6.00 -0.21
CA PRO A 909 -22.54 5.18 -0.53
C PRO A 909 -22.61 4.52 -1.91
N ASP A 910 -23.81 4.27 -2.44
CA ASP A 910 -24.05 3.68 -3.76
C ASP A 910 -23.64 4.58 -4.94
N ALA A 911 -23.32 5.85 -4.67
CA ALA A 911 -22.78 6.78 -5.66
C ALA A 911 -21.29 6.57 -5.98
N PHE A 912 -20.59 5.71 -5.22
CA PHE A 912 -19.14 5.51 -5.32
C PHE A 912 -18.76 4.08 -5.71
N GLY A 913 -17.56 3.91 -6.25
CA GLY A 913 -16.96 2.61 -6.49
C GLY A 913 -16.30 2.08 -5.23
N TRP A 914 -16.42 0.79 -4.99
CA TRP A 914 -15.84 0.10 -3.84
C TRP A 914 -15.02 -1.08 -4.35
N VAL A 915 -13.71 -1.03 -4.13
CA VAL A 915 -12.74 -2.01 -4.62
C VAL A 915 -11.86 -2.45 -3.45
N SER A 916 -11.46 -3.71 -3.42
CA SER A 916 -10.67 -4.33 -2.37
C SER A 916 -9.50 -5.08 -2.96
N LEU A 917 -8.26 -4.72 -2.60
CA LEU A 917 -7.08 -5.44 -3.08
C LEU A 917 -7.12 -6.92 -2.68
N GLN A 918 -7.43 -7.19 -1.41
CA GLN A 918 -7.50 -8.55 -0.86
C GLN A 918 -8.79 -9.27 -1.25
N GLY A 919 -9.91 -8.53 -1.34
CA GLY A 919 -11.21 -9.07 -1.71
C GLY A 919 -11.33 -9.45 -3.18
N ASP A 920 -10.70 -8.68 -4.08
CA ASP A 920 -10.81 -8.85 -5.53
C ASP A 920 -9.73 -9.75 -6.13
N GLY A 921 -8.84 -10.29 -5.32
CA GLY A 921 -7.79 -11.21 -5.76
C GLY A 921 -6.57 -10.53 -6.35
N GLY A 922 -6.13 -9.45 -5.70
CA GLY A 922 -4.84 -8.85 -5.98
C GLY A 922 -4.87 -7.59 -6.82
N ILE A 923 -3.67 -7.06 -7.07
CA ILE A 923 -3.45 -5.74 -7.68
C ILE A 923 -4.08 -5.66 -9.07
N ALA A 924 -3.83 -6.67 -9.91
CA ALA A 924 -4.27 -6.68 -11.31
C ALA A 924 -5.80 -6.71 -11.45
N ASN A 925 -6.49 -7.47 -10.60
CA ASN A 925 -7.95 -7.56 -10.64
C ASN A 925 -8.59 -6.27 -10.09
N ALA A 926 -8.04 -5.72 -9.00
CA ALA A 926 -8.48 -4.43 -8.46
C ALA A 926 -8.33 -3.33 -9.51
N GLU A 927 -7.19 -3.25 -10.21
CA GLU A 927 -6.97 -2.32 -11.32
C GLU A 927 -8.04 -2.48 -12.40
N ALA A 928 -8.32 -3.71 -12.85
CA ALA A 928 -9.32 -3.97 -13.88
C ALA A 928 -10.73 -3.52 -13.46
N ARG A 929 -11.10 -3.72 -12.18
CA ARG A 929 -12.38 -3.23 -11.63
C ARG A 929 -12.43 -1.70 -11.57
N ILE A 930 -11.37 -1.04 -11.13
CA ILE A 930 -11.27 0.42 -11.06
C ILE A 930 -11.40 1.02 -12.46
N ARG A 931 -10.66 0.48 -13.43
CA ARG A 931 -10.74 0.85 -14.84
C ARG A 931 -12.18 0.74 -15.35
N GLY A 932 -12.79 -0.44 -15.22
CA GLY A 932 -14.15 -0.67 -15.69
C GLY A 932 -15.19 0.25 -15.02
N TYR A 933 -14.99 0.60 -13.75
CA TYR A 933 -15.85 1.56 -13.05
C TYR A 933 -15.80 2.95 -13.69
N PHE A 934 -14.61 3.49 -13.96
CA PHE A 934 -14.44 4.81 -14.55
C PHE A 934 -14.82 4.82 -16.04
N GLU A 935 -14.41 3.82 -16.82
CA GLU A 935 -14.78 3.71 -18.24
C GLU A 935 -16.29 3.69 -18.45
N ALA A 936 -17.04 2.96 -17.61
CA ALA A 936 -18.50 2.88 -17.71
C ALA A 936 -19.24 4.18 -17.35
N ARG A 937 -18.58 5.12 -16.68
CA ARG A 937 -19.18 6.36 -16.17
C ARG A 937 -18.68 7.61 -16.87
N LEU A 938 -17.46 7.56 -17.41
CA LEU A 938 -16.91 8.61 -18.24
C LEU A 938 -17.64 8.63 -19.59
N GLY A 939 -18.55 9.58 -19.74
CA GLY A 939 -19.23 9.85 -21.01
C GLY A 939 -18.32 10.54 -22.05
N ALA A 940 -18.95 10.93 -23.16
CA ALA A 940 -18.34 11.84 -24.13
C ALA A 940 -17.96 13.17 -23.47
N SER A 941 -16.99 13.88 -24.06
CA SER A 941 -16.64 15.23 -23.62
C SER A 941 -17.87 16.13 -23.66
N ALA A 942 -18.03 16.98 -22.66
CA ALA A 942 -19.09 18.00 -22.64
C ALA A 942 -18.50 19.37 -22.94
N ASP A 943 -19.29 20.21 -23.61
CA ASP A 943 -18.89 21.59 -23.87
C ASP A 943 -18.89 22.40 -22.57
N ARG A 944 -17.84 23.21 -22.39
CA ARG A 944 -17.77 24.16 -21.27
C ARG A 944 -18.80 25.27 -21.46
N ARG A 945 -19.37 25.76 -20.35
CA ARG A 945 -20.38 26.82 -20.29
C ARG A 945 -19.90 27.94 -19.37
N ALA A 946 -20.29 29.17 -19.67
CA ALA A 946 -19.96 30.29 -18.81
C ALA A 946 -20.74 30.26 -17.49
N ALA A 947 -20.06 30.51 -16.38
CA ALA A 947 -20.67 30.78 -15.08
C ALA A 947 -19.91 31.90 -14.34
N PRO A 948 -20.59 32.64 -13.43
CA PRO A 948 -19.92 33.67 -12.64
C PRO A 948 -18.80 33.10 -11.77
N LEU A 949 -17.64 33.74 -11.80
CA LEU A 949 -16.45 33.30 -11.05
C LEU A 949 -16.69 33.33 -9.53
N GLY A 950 -17.47 34.29 -9.03
CA GLY A 950 -17.76 34.47 -7.60
C GLY A 950 -18.54 33.33 -6.94
N ARG A 951 -19.09 32.39 -7.73
CA ARG A 951 -19.73 31.17 -7.21
C ARG A 951 -18.75 30.06 -6.85
N LEU A 952 -17.48 30.22 -7.24
CA LEU A 952 -16.43 29.27 -6.88
C LEU A 952 -16.08 29.40 -5.39
N GLY A 953 -15.64 28.29 -4.83
CA GLY A 953 -15.01 28.26 -3.52
C GLY A 953 -13.51 28.58 -3.65
N LEU A 954 -13.00 29.47 -2.81
CA LEU A 954 -11.62 29.93 -2.82
C LEU A 954 -10.99 29.75 -1.43
N ALA A 955 -9.88 29.02 -1.35
CA ALA A 955 -9.05 29.04 -0.16
C ALA A 955 -8.00 30.16 -0.27
N LEU A 956 -7.82 30.93 0.80
CA LEU A 956 -6.79 31.98 0.88
C LEU A 956 -5.69 31.56 1.85
N ILE A 957 -4.46 31.49 1.36
CA ILE A 957 -3.28 31.10 2.12
C ILE A 957 -2.29 32.27 2.09
N ALA A 958 -1.84 32.72 3.26
CA ALA A 958 -0.80 33.73 3.38
C ALA A 958 0.32 33.18 4.26
N HIS A 959 1.56 33.22 3.78
CA HIS A 959 2.71 32.75 4.54
C HIS A 959 3.08 33.72 5.67
N ALA A 960 3.76 33.21 6.72
CA ALA A 960 4.16 33.94 7.92
C ALA A 960 5.31 34.93 7.64
N ALA A 961 5.00 36.02 6.95
CA ALA A 961 5.82 37.21 6.84
C ALA A 961 4.93 38.42 7.19
N PRO A 962 5.50 39.59 7.54
CA PRO A 962 4.72 40.81 7.66
C PRO A 962 3.96 41.03 6.34
N ILE A 963 2.64 40.97 6.39
CA ILE A 963 1.79 41.25 5.25
C ILE A 963 1.72 42.78 5.14
N ALA A 964 2.03 43.33 3.97
CA ALA A 964 1.87 44.75 3.73
C ALA A 964 0.38 45.14 3.79
N ASP A 965 0.10 46.37 4.24
CA ASP A 965 -1.26 46.89 4.42
C ASP A 965 -2.10 46.81 3.14
N GLU A 966 -1.49 47.12 1.99
CA GLU A 966 -2.12 47.06 0.67
C GLU A 966 -2.52 45.63 0.31
N LEU A 967 -1.67 44.66 0.66
CA LEU A 967 -1.92 43.24 0.40
C LEU A 967 -2.99 42.68 1.33
N ALA A 968 -3.00 43.06 2.60
CA ALA A 968 -4.06 42.71 3.54
C ALA A 968 -5.41 43.26 3.07
N LEU A 969 -5.45 44.52 2.61
CA LEU A 969 -6.64 45.12 2.03
C LEU A 969 -7.10 44.43 0.73
N PHE A 970 -6.15 44.04 -0.12
CA PHE A 970 -6.43 43.25 -1.33
C PHE A 970 -7.10 41.92 -0.98
N PHE A 971 -6.52 41.16 -0.04
CA PHE A 971 -7.10 39.88 0.40
C PHE A 971 -8.47 40.07 1.04
N ALA A 972 -8.68 41.13 1.83
CA ALA A 972 -9.98 41.43 2.42
C ALA A 972 -11.05 41.68 1.36
N ARG A 973 -10.73 42.46 0.32
CA ARG A 973 -11.62 42.71 -0.82
C ARG A 973 -11.92 41.44 -1.60
N LEU A 974 -10.90 40.63 -1.90
CA LEU A 974 -11.06 39.36 -2.60
C LEU A 974 -11.93 38.38 -1.80
N ALA A 975 -11.72 38.30 -0.49
CA ALA A 975 -12.49 37.46 0.41
C ALA A 975 -13.96 37.91 0.46
N ALA A 976 -14.21 39.20 0.67
CA ALA A 976 -15.56 39.75 0.68
C ALA A 976 -16.28 39.58 -0.66
N LEU A 977 -15.55 39.63 -1.78
CA LEU A 977 -16.07 39.42 -3.11
C LEU A 977 -16.57 37.98 -3.34
N PHE A 978 -15.73 36.97 -3.08
CA PHE A 978 -16.10 35.56 -3.27
C PHE A 978 -17.08 35.05 -2.21
N ALA A 979 -17.06 35.60 -1.00
CA ALA A 979 -17.93 35.16 0.09
C ALA A 979 -19.42 35.53 -0.10
N ARG A 980 -19.77 36.37 -1.09
CA ARG A 980 -21.17 36.76 -1.37
C ARG A 980 -21.98 35.61 -1.97
N ASP A 981 -21.46 35.00 -3.04
CA ASP A 981 -22.14 33.97 -3.81
C ASP A 981 -21.41 32.61 -3.79
N GLY A 982 -20.23 32.57 -3.16
CA GLY A 982 -19.35 31.42 -3.04
C GLY A 982 -18.83 31.24 -1.62
N ARG A 983 -17.72 30.53 -1.51
CA ARG A 983 -17.13 30.12 -0.23
C ARG A 983 -15.71 30.61 -0.14
N VAL A 984 -15.34 31.24 0.95
CA VAL A 984 -13.94 31.59 1.23
C VAL A 984 -13.51 30.87 2.48
N VAL A 985 -12.37 30.17 2.43
CA VAL A 985 -11.87 29.43 3.59
C VAL A 985 -10.44 29.86 3.90
N LEU A 986 -10.20 30.23 5.16
CA LEU A 986 -8.88 30.52 5.71
C LEU A 986 -8.56 29.49 6.80
N ALA A 987 -7.27 29.18 6.98
CA ALA A 987 -6.81 28.43 8.14
C ALA A 987 -6.78 29.34 9.39
N ALA A 988 -7.06 28.78 10.57
CA ALA A 988 -7.14 29.52 11.82
C ALA A 988 -5.80 30.16 12.25
N ASP A 989 -4.68 29.63 11.77
CA ASP A 989 -3.33 30.16 11.98
C ASP A 989 -2.89 31.15 10.88
N SER A 990 -3.78 31.53 9.97
CA SER A 990 -3.49 32.48 8.90
C SER A 990 -3.12 33.86 9.47
N PRO A 991 -1.98 34.46 9.04
CA PRO A 991 -1.59 35.81 9.45
C PRO A 991 -2.59 36.91 9.02
N LEU A 992 -3.48 36.62 8.06
CA LEU A 992 -4.57 37.55 7.71
C LEU A 992 -5.56 37.74 8.87
N LEU A 993 -5.79 36.71 9.69
CA LEU A 993 -6.73 36.75 10.80
C LEU A 993 -6.21 37.52 12.03
N SER A 994 -4.94 37.93 12.02
CA SER A 994 -4.35 38.83 13.02
C SER A 994 -4.06 40.23 12.49
N HIS A 995 -4.28 40.48 11.18
CA HIS A 995 -3.96 41.75 10.55
C HIS A 995 -5.11 42.79 10.69
N PRO A 996 -4.90 43.96 11.31
CA PRO A 996 -5.98 44.92 11.59
C PRO A 996 -6.78 45.35 10.35
N ILE A 997 -6.09 45.71 9.27
CA ILE A 997 -6.73 46.14 8.01
C ILE A 997 -7.59 45.04 7.40
N PHE A 998 -7.13 43.78 7.46
CA PHE A 998 -7.92 42.67 6.95
C PHE A 998 -9.20 42.50 7.77
N LEU A 999 -9.08 42.52 9.09
CA LEU A 999 -10.21 42.36 10.00
C LEU A 999 -11.26 43.47 9.82
N GLU A 1000 -10.84 44.73 9.76
CA GLU A 1000 -11.73 45.87 9.59
C GLU A 1000 -12.41 45.89 8.21
N ALA A 1001 -11.69 45.50 7.15
CA ALA A 1001 -12.21 45.55 5.79
C ALA A 1001 -13.04 44.32 5.41
N ALA A 1002 -12.77 43.14 5.98
CA ALA A 1002 -13.45 41.89 5.64
C ALA A 1002 -14.59 41.54 6.59
N LEU A 1003 -14.49 41.85 7.89
CA LEU A 1003 -15.35 41.28 8.94
C LEU A 1003 -16.12 42.34 9.72
N ALA A 1004 -17.38 42.04 10.04
CA ALA A 1004 -18.22 42.83 10.95
C ALA A 1004 -18.27 42.25 12.37
N GLU A 1005 -17.53 41.17 12.62
CA GLU A 1005 -17.40 40.52 13.92
C GLU A 1005 -15.96 40.03 14.15
N ARG A 1006 -15.63 39.65 15.39
CA ARG A 1006 -14.31 39.08 15.69
C ARG A 1006 -14.13 37.72 14.99
N PRO A 1007 -12.93 37.42 14.46
CA PRO A 1007 -12.67 36.13 13.84
C PRO A 1007 -12.82 35.02 14.88
N ARG A 1008 -13.47 33.92 14.48
CA ARG A 1008 -13.61 32.69 15.26
C ARG A 1008 -13.53 31.50 14.31
N THR A 1009 -13.15 30.36 14.82
CA THR A 1009 -13.23 29.10 14.08
C THR A 1009 -14.69 28.79 13.73
N THR A 1010 -14.97 28.55 12.45
CA THR A 1010 -16.29 28.17 11.95
C THR A 1010 -16.35 26.72 11.48
N LEU A 1011 -15.21 26.13 11.09
CA LEU A 1011 -15.10 24.76 10.58
C LEU A 1011 -14.05 24.00 11.38
N ALA A 1012 -14.33 22.76 11.71
CA ALA A 1012 -13.31 21.82 12.17
C ALA A 1012 -12.34 21.48 11.02
N PHE A 1013 -11.16 20.95 11.35
CA PHE A 1013 -10.20 20.59 10.30
C PHE A 1013 -10.78 19.52 9.36
N GLY A 1014 -10.72 19.80 8.06
CA GLY A 1014 -11.27 18.95 7.01
C GLY A 1014 -12.80 18.92 6.94
N GLU A 1015 -13.50 19.76 7.72
CA GLU A 1015 -14.94 19.93 7.61
C GLU A 1015 -15.30 20.73 6.36
N ARG A 1016 -16.33 20.26 5.66
CA ARG A 1016 -16.86 20.93 4.47
C ARG A 1016 -17.60 22.21 4.85
N ALA A 1017 -17.29 23.31 4.16
CA ALA A 1017 -18.12 24.51 4.19
C ALA A 1017 -19.45 24.22 3.46
N GLU A 1018 -20.59 24.17 4.16
CA GLU A 1018 -21.89 23.92 3.51
C GLU A 1018 -22.59 25.22 3.08
N HIS A 1019 -22.30 26.34 3.74
CA HIS A 1019 -22.88 27.65 3.44
C HIS A 1019 -21.95 28.54 2.60
N CYS A 1020 -22.51 29.48 1.84
CA CYS A 1020 -21.73 30.55 1.22
C CYS A 1020 -21.32 31.57 2.28
N GLY A 1021 -20.13 32.15 2.14
CA GLY A 1021 -19.56 33.05 3.15
C GLY A 1021 -18.08 32.81 3.40
N LEU A 1022 -17.54 33.57 4.36
CA LEU A 1022 -16.15 33.44 4.81
C LEU A 1022 -16.10 32.53 6.04
N HIS A 1023 -15.27 31.50 5.96
CA HIS A 1023 -15.08 30.48 6.98
C HIS A 1023 -13.63 30.45 7.44
N VAL A 1024 -13.45 30.09 8.71
CA VAL A 1024 -12.14 29.81 9.32
C VAL A 1024 -12.12 28.35 9.75
N MET A 1025 -11.19 27.58 9.18
CA MET A 1025 -10.97 26.17 9.48
C MET A 1025 -9.91 26.01 10.57
N GLU A 1026 -10.12 25.11 11.53
CA GLU A 1026 -9.07 24.74 12.49
C GLU A 1026 -7.77 24.35 11.78
N ALA A 1027 -6.64 24.73 12.38
CA ALA A 1027 -5.29 24.38 11.92
C ALA A 1027 -4.59 23.60 13.04
N PRO A 1028 -4.67 22.25 13.05
CA PRO A 1028 -4.06 21.42 14.09
C PRO A 1028 -2.53 21.44 14.04
N SER A 1029 -1.96 21.84 12.90
CA SER A 1029 -0.54 22.11 12.73
C SER A 1029 -0.33 23.38 11.91
N GLY A 1030 0.88 23.92 11.94
CA GLY A 1030 1.30 25.02 11.05
C GLY A 1030 1.96 24.54 9.75
N ARG A 1031 1.80 23.27 9.38
CA ARG A 1031 2.49 22.70 8.21
C ARG A 1031 1.71 22.99 6.93
N TRP A 1032 2.42 23.50 5.92
CA TRP A 1032 1.85 23.88 4.62
C TRP A 1032 0.99 22.78 3.96
N VAL A 1033 1.54 21.57 3.81
CA VAL A 1033 0.86 20.47 3.11
C VAL A 1033 -0.36 19.99 3.88
N GLU A 1034 -0.30 19.97 5.21
CA GLU A 1034 -1.42 19.58 6.07
C GLU A 1034 -2.55 20.63 6.00
N THR A 1035 -2.20 21.92 6.06
CA THR A 1035 -3.15 23.03 5.87
C THR A 1035 -3.81 22.98 4.50
N ALA A 1036 -3.04 22.79 3.43
CA ALA A 1036 -3.58 22.65 2.08
C ALA A 1036 -4.53 21.44 1.97
N SER A 1037 -4.22 20.32 2.61
CA SER A 1037 -5.08 19.12 2.63
C SER A 1037 -6.40 19.40 3.36
N GLY A 1038 -6.38 20.07 4.51
CA GLY A 1038 -7.61 20.47 5.22
C GLY A 1038 -8.46 21.45 4.41
N LEU A 1039 -7.82 22.46 3.79
CA LEU A 1039 -8.49 23.42 2.93
C LEU A 1039 -9.11 22.71 1.71
N GLY A 1040 -8.42 21.75 1.10
CA GLY A 1040 -8.95 20.94 0.00
C GLY A 1040 -10.22 20.17 0.38
N ALA A 1041 -10.22 19.56 1.57
CA ALA A 1041 -11.38 18.86 2.12
C ALA A 1041 -12.58 19.79 2.39
N SER A 1042 -12.34 21.07 2.65
CA SER A 1042 -13.41 22.04 2.95
C SER A 1042 -14.35 22.31 1.76
N GLY A 1043 -13.99 21.84 0.57
CA GLY A 1043 -14.82 21.93 -0.64
C GLY A 1043 -14.61 23.20 -1.45
N VAL A 1044 -13.40 23.77 -1.42
CA VAL A 1044 -13.00 24.85 -2.34
C VAL A 1044 -12.73 24.32 -3.74
N HIS A 1045 -12.80 25.20 -4.74
CA HIS A 1045 -12.49 24.89 -6.14
C HIS A 1045 -11.06 25.27 -6.50
N LEU A 1046 -10.55 26.36 -5.91
CA LEU A 1046 -9.22 26.90 -6.13
C LEU A 1046 -8.57 27.28 -4.79
N MET A 1047 -7.25 27.23 -4.74
CA MET A 1047 -6.45 27.78 -3.66
C MET A 1047 -5.59 28.92 -4.21
N LEU A 1048 -5.49 30.00 -3.45
CA LEU A 1048 -4.66 31.14 -3.80
C LEU A 1048 -3.72 31.43 -2.63
N ALA A 1049 -2.43 31.29 -2.91
CA ALA A 1049 -1.40 31.30 -1.90
C ALA A 1049 -0.40 32.42 -2.15
N TRP A 1050 -0.27 33.36 -1.22
CA TRP A 1050 0.76 34.39 -1.29
C TRP A 1050 2.01 34.01 -0.49
N ARG A 1051 3.17 34.27 -1.10
CA ARG A 1051 4.49 34.15 -0.47
C ARG A 1051 5.43 35.29 -0.89
N PRO A 1052 6.43 35.64 -0.07
CA PRO A 1052 7.57 36.43 -0.53
C PRO A 1052 8.32 35.72 -1.68
N ALA A 1053 8.90 36.49 -2.61
CA ALA A 1053 9.68 35.93 -3.73
C ALA A 1053 10.93 35.14 -3.28
N THR A 1054 11.44 35.44 -2.09
CA THR A 1054 12.61 34.78 -1.47
C THR A 1054 12.26 33.47 -0.74
N SER A 1055 11.00 33.04 -0.76
CA SER A 1055 10.56 31.82 -0.08
C SER A 1055 10.66 30.59 -0.99
N PRO A 1056 10.94 29.39 -0.43
CA PRO A 1056 10.89 28.13 -1.16
C PRO A 1056 9.55 27.86 -1.86
N ALA A 1057 9.57 27.21 -3.01
CA ALA A 1057 8.38 26.77 -3.75
C ALA A 1057 7.60 25.75 -2.92
N PRO A 1058 6.38 26.08 -2.47
CA PRO A 1058 5.58 25.13 -1.73
C PRO A 1058 5.05 24.02 -2.63
N PRO A 1059 4.96 22.77 -2.15
CA PRO A 1059 4.19 21.75 -2.83
C PRO A 1059 2.72 22.18 -2.98
N GLY A 1060 2.16 21.96 -4.16
CA GLY A 1060 0.74 22.13 -4.44
C GLY A 1060 -0.10 20.94 -3.97
N HIS A 1061 -1.41 21.16 -3.92
CA HIS A 1061 -2.35 20.10 -3.60
C HIS A 1061 -2.59 19.19 -4.84
N PRO A 1062 -2.60 17.85 -4.73
CA PRO A 1062 -2.70 16.95 -5.89
C PRO A 1062 -4.02 17.06 -6.65
N MET A 1063 -5.11 17.34 -5.93
CA MET A 1063 -6.47 17.47 -6.48
C MET A 1063 -6.88 18.91 -6.81
N VAL A 1064 -6.86 19.82 -5.84
CA VAL A 1064 -7.33 21.21 -5.97
C VAL A 1064 -6.23 22.09 -6.59
N PRO A 1065 -6.50 22.81 -7.70
CA PRO A 1065 -5.55 23.76 -8.27
C PRO A 1065 -5.16 24.85 -7.27
N MET A 1066 -3.84 25.01 -7.05
CA MET A 1066 -3.27 26.01 -6.16
C MET A 1066 -2.40 26.97 -6.95
N LEU A 1067 -2.82 28.23 -7.02
CA LEU A 1067 -2.07 29.32 -7.63
C LEU A 1067 -1.21 29.99 -6.56
N THR A 1068 0.05 30.19 -6.87
CA THR A 1068 0.98 30.97 -6.05
C THR A 1068 1.13 32.38 -6.58
N MET A 1069 1.20 33.34 -5.67
CA MET A 1069 1.42 34.73 -6.01
C MET A 1069 2.47 35.38 -5.11
N ASN A 1070 3.07 36.45 -5.61
CA ASN A 1070 3.97 37.30 -4.87
C ASN A 1070 3.93 38.72 -5.44
N VAL A 1071 4.45 39.68 -4.66
CA VAL A 1071 4.61 41.07 -5.08
C VAL A 1071 6.05 41.25 -5.55
N HIS A 1072 6.22 41.88 -6.71
CA HIS A 1072 7.52 42.12 -7.32
C HIS A 1072 7.74 43.60 -7.62
N SER A 1073 8.97 44.04 -7.41
CA SER A 1073 9.48 45.27 -7.99
C SER A 1073 9.90 45.03 -9.44
N GLY A 1074 9.89 46.07 -10.29
CA GLY A 1074 10.16 45.93 -11.73
C GLY A 1074 11.55 45.39 -12.12
N ASN A 1075 12.46 45.22 -11.16
CA ASN A 1075 13.81 44.67 -11.36
C ASN A 1075 13.97 43.24 -10.81
N ASP A 1076 12.96 42.68 -10.14
CA ASP A 1076 13.08 41.35 -9.52
C ASP A 1076 12.96 40.22 -10.56
N THR A 1077 13.73 39.16 -10.36
CA THR A 1077 13.55 37.94 -11.15
C THR A 1077 12.34 37.18 -10.63
N ILE A 1078 11.36 36.93 -11.50
CA ILE A 1078 10.13 36.20 -11.14
C ILE A 1078 10.48 34.72 -10.91
N PRO A 1079 10.27 34.18 -9.70
CA PRO A 1079 10.54 32.76 -9.44
C PRO A 1079 9.71 31.86 -10.35
N SER A 1080 10.28 30.76 -10.83
CA SER A 1080 9.64 29.86 -11.81
C SER A 1080 8.38 29.15 -11.27
N TRP A 1081 8.19 29.11 -9.96
CA TRP A 1081 6.97 28.63 -9.31
C TRP A 1081 5.84 29.65 -9.28
N THR A 1082 6.10 30.94 -9.53
CA THR A 1082 5.09 32.00 -9.43
C THR A 1082 4.05 31.90 -10.53
N ASP A 1083 2.78 31.76 -10.17
CA ASP A 1083 1.67 31.81 -11.13
C ASP A 1083 1.19 33.24 -11.42
N ILE A 1084 1.29 34.12 -10.42
CA ILE A 1084 0.84 35.51 -10.48
C ILE A 1084 1.89 36.44 -9.85
N ALA A 1085 2.57 37.21 -10.70
CA ALA A 1085 3.45 38.29 -10.27
C ALA A 1085 2.66 39.61 -10.18
N LEU A 1086 2.55 40.17 -8.98
CA LEU A 1086 1.86 41.44 -8.75
C LEU A 1086 2.84 42.62 -8.78
N PRO A 1087 2.62 43.67 -9.58
CA PRO A 1087 3.51 44.82 -9.63
C PRO A 1087 3.36 45.67 -8.37
N GLU A 1088 4.44 45.88 -7.62
CA GLU A 1088 4.44 46.70 -6.40
C GLU A 1088 3.96 48.14 -6.65
N THR A 1089 4.30 48.70 -7.82
CA THR A 1089 3.99 50.09 -8.20
C THR A 1089 2.52 50.33 -8.57
N GLU A 1090 1.70 49.29 -8.74
CA GLU A 1090 0.32 49.42 -9.22
C GLU A 1090 -0.70 48.53 -8.46
N PRO A 1091 -0.93 48.74 -7.14
CA PRO A 1091 -1.85 47.92 -6.36
C PRO A 1091 -3.31 47.91 -6.84
N SER A 1092 -3.73 48.96 -7.55
CA SER A 1092 -5.07 49.04 -8.17
C SER A 1092 -5.30 47.98 -9.25
N ALA A 1093 -4.25 47.51 -9.92
CA ALA A 1093 -4.34 46.50 -10.98
C ALA A 1093 -4.42 45.05 -10.46
N TRP A 1094 -4.05 44.81 -9.20
CA TRP A 1094 -3.90 43.45 -8.64
C TRP A 1094 -5.18 42.61 -8.76
N MET A 1095 -6.34 43.21 -8.49
CA MET A 1095 -7.63 42.52 -8.58
C MET A 1095 -7.90 41.98 -9.99
N GLY A 1096 -7.69 42.78 -11.03
CA GLY A 1096 -7.89 42.36 -12.41
C GLY A 1096 -6.95 41.23 -12.84
N ILE A 1097 -5.68 41.31 -12.43
CA ILE A 1097 -4.66 40.28 -12.71
C ILE A 1097 -5.06 38.95 -12.06
N VAL A 1098 -5.43 38.98 -10.78
CA VAL A 1098 -5.78 37.77 -10.02
C VAL A 1098 -7.08 37.16 -10.52
N LEU A 1099 -8.14 37.95 -10.75
CA LEU A 1099 -9.41 37.44 -11.27
C LEU A 1099 -9.25 36.80 -12.66
N ARG A 1100 -8.42 37.38 -13.53
CA ARG A 1100 -8.10 36.79 -14.84
C ARG A 1100 -7.45 35.42 -14.67
N ARG A 1101 -6.40 35.30 -13.85
CA ARG A 1101 -5.71 34.02 -13.67
C ARG A 1101 -6.58 32.96 -13.00
N LEU A 1102 -7.41 33.36 -12.03
CA LEU A 1102 -8.41 32.47 -11.42
C LEU A 1102 -9.41 31.95 -12.46
N SER A 1103 -9.90 32.82 -13.34
CA SER A 1103 -10.80 32.46 -14.45
C SER A 1103 -10.15 31.49 -15.44
N GLU A 1104 -8.93 31.78 -15.91
CA GLU A 1104 -8.19 30.90 -16.82
C GLU A 1104 -7.94 29.52 -16.19
N THR A 1105 -7.58 29.49 -14.90
CA THR A 1105 -7.35 28.23 -14.17
C THR A 1105 -8.64 27.44 -14.00
N ALA A 1106 -9.75 28.09 -13.60
CA ALA A 1106 -11.07 27.46 -13.49
C ALA A 1106 -11.61 26.97 -14.84
N SER A 1107 -11.22 27.64 -15.93
CA SER A 1107 -11.60 27.29 -17.31
C SER A 1107 -10.72 26.19 -17.91
N GLY A 1108 -9.62 25.82 -17.25
CA GLY A 1108 -8.65 24.84 -17.74
C GLY A 1108 -7.66 25.40 -18.77
N ASP A 1109 -7.65 26.71 -18.99
CA ASP A 1109 -6.75 27.41 -19.91
C ASP A 1109 -5.36 27.66 -19.29
N TYR A 1110 -5.26 27.56 -17.96
CA TYR A 1110 -4.02 27.66 -17.22
C TYR A 1110 -3.89 26.51 -16.21
N VAL A 1111 -2.72 25.85 -16.19
CA VAL A 1111 -2.38 24.80 -15.22
C VAL A 1111 -1.37 25.38 -14.23
N PRO A 1112 -1.60 25.38 -12.91
CA PRO A 1112 -0.66 25.95 -11.95
C PRO A 1112 0.77 25.39 -12.03
N CYS A 1113 1.78 26.21 -11.71
CA CYS A 1113 3.21 25.86 -11.77
C CYS A 1113 3.51 24.55 -11.02
N ALA A 1114 3.06 24.44 -9.76
CA ALA A 1114 3.27 23.25 -8.95
C ALA A 1114 2.70 21.96 -9.58
N MET A 1115 1.57 22.06 -10.28
CA MET A 1115 0.99 20.93 -11.03
C MET A 1115 1.79 20.60 -12.28
N ARG A 1116 2.25 21.61 -13.04
CA ARG A 1116 3.10 21.39 -14.23
C ARG A 1116 4.44 20.75 -13.89
N GLN A 1117 5.05 21.18 -12.79
CA GLN A 1117 6.33 20.68 -12.28
C GLN A 1117 6.19 19.36 -11.49
N THR A 1118 4.96 18.90 -11.25
CA THR A 1118 4.66 17.75 -10.38
C THR A 1118 5.17 17.89 -8.94
N ASN A 1119 5.39 19.12 -8.48
CA ASN A 1119 5.66 19.48 -7.09
C ASN A 1119 4.36 19.43 -6.28
N LEU A 1120 3.86 18.22 -6.02
CA LEU A 1120 2.57 17.97 -5.39
C LEU A 1120 2.75 17.05 -4.19
N ASP A 1121 2.07 17.34 -3.09
CA ASP A 1121 2.09 16.50 -1.88
C ASP A 1121 0.76 16.53 -1.13
N PHE A 1122 0.47 15.46 -0.39
CA PHE A 1122 -0.74 15.31 0.42
C PHE A 1122 -0.41 14.67 1.75
N GLN A 1123 -0.85 15.31 2.84
CA GLN A 1123 -0.56 14.82 4.18
C GLN A 1123 -1.71 15.17 5.11
N LEU A 1124 -2.19 14.17 5.85
CA LEU A 1124 -3.11 14.38 6.95
C LEU A 1124 -2.33 14.84 8.19
N PRO A 1125 -2.92 15.70 9.04
CA PRO A 1125 -2.26 16.18 10.24
C PRO A 1125 -1.92 15.04 11.21
N ARG A 1126 -0.80 15.22 11.90
CA ARG A 1126 -0.25 14.24 12.85
C ARG A 1126 -0.68 14.58 14.27
N GLY A 1127 -1.27 13.62 14.96
CA GLY A 1127 -1.83 13.82 16.30
C GLY A 1127 -3.23 14.45 16.24
N GLY A 1128 -4.09 14.05 17.18
CA GLY A 1128 -5.46 14.56 17.24
C GLY A 1128 -5.50 16.08 17.40
N SER A 1129 -6.52 16.72 16.82
CA SER A 1129 -6.92 18.04 17.29
C SER A 1129 -7.15 17.97 18.81
N CYS A 1130 -6.81 19.01 19.58
CA CYS A 1130 -7.44 19.22 20.88
C CYS A 1130 -8.95 19.42 20.67
N SER A 1131 -9.68 18.35 20.40
CA SER A 1131 -11.13 18.27 20.44
C SER A 1131 -11.44 17.60 21.77
N LEU A 1132 -11.74 18.46 22.75
CA LEU A 1132 -12.43 18.07 23.98
C LEU A 1132 -13.84 17.59 23.67
#